data_AF-A0A925NRL6-F1
#
_entry.id   AF-A0A925NRL6-F1
#
_cell.length_a   1.000
_cell.length_b   1.000
_cell.length_c   1.000
_cell.angle_alpha   90.00
_cell.angle_beta   90.00
_cell.angle_gamma   90.00
#
_symmetry.space_group_name_H-M   'P 1'
#
loop_
_entity.id
_entity.type
_entity.pdbx_description
1 polymer ?
#
loop_
_entity_poly.entity_id
_entity_poly.type
_entity_poly.pdbx_seq_one_letter_code
_entity_poly.pdbx_strand_id
1 'polypeptide(L)'
;MSTAVKDQDISLMDRVNHLVTQARLAAAVFTQYSQEDVDRIVKAMTAAAIENVEKLARAACDETRMGLFEDKMLKNFVASEFHYHQIKDKKTVGIIREFPEDNMVEIAEPMGVILALSPVTNPTSTIIFKAIAAAKTRNAIIFSPHLMAADSSNLAAKVVYEAAIAAGAPKGFIGWVEKSSRLRRETELMMVHPEVDLIFATGGTGMVRAACSSGKPVLGVGSGNTPVYVHKSTNVRQAAMDIIISKTFDNGTECPSEQTLVIDREIAESLIQQFKEYGCHDCTPEEVEKVGDAIIEPKTGGMNYRMVGQAANVIAEKAGITVAPETKILLCHLPGELRQHKLAVEKLMPVLSYVIVDSVEEGLNRALDVNYAGGTGHTAGIFAEDEEVIEQFATFINAGRIIVNSPTSIGGLGGIYNNLNTTLSFGCGTGGGNITTDNVGIKNLLNYKRVPRRKHFTLSFQTTKNIYINPGSIDHLRNIKTKRAFVVTSRSAARRGHLSLVLERLPSDCRVDVFSEVDSEPEWSTIQQALQLMAQSQPDTVIALGGGSVLDAAKVMRLFHDYPDLKLQEIAFNFLDFRHRMAEFPKGVKTQLIAIPTTSGTGSEVTPFAVLKDHKSQRKLSLIDETLLPTVAIIDANLTKTLPRDITVDTAFDSLTHALEALVSTVATDYTDGLAFESMRLIFEALPE
;
A
#
# COMPACT_ATOMS: atom_id res chain seq x y z
N MET A 1 -52.92 5.59 15.61
CA MET A 1 -51.55 6.11 15.91
C MET A 1 -50.68 6.05 14.64
N SER A 2 -50.87 6.94 13.64
CA SER A 2 -49.94 6.96 12.48
C SER A 2 -49.85 8.28 11.69
N THR A 3 -50.37 9.40 12.20
CA THR A 3 -50.19 10.72 11.57
C THR A 3 -49.26 11.64 12.37
N ALA A 4 -49.25 11.53 13.70
CA ALA A 4 -48.38 12.34 14.57
C ALA A 4 -46.86 12.01 14.47
N VAL A 5 -46.48 10.86 13.90
CA VAL A 5 -45.07 10.49 13.69
C VAL A 5 -44.51 11.12 12.40
N LYS A 6 -45.36 11.42 11.41
CA LYS A 6 -44.91 11.99 10.12
C LYS A 6 -44.68 13.50 10.16
N ASP A 7 -45.46 14.26 10.94
CA ASP A 7 -45.27 15.72 11.03
C ASP A 7 -44.05 16.13 11.88
N GLN A 8 -43.55 15.28 12.78
CA GLN A 8 -42.36 15.57 13.59
C GLN A 8 -41.04 15.35 12.82
N ASP A 9 -41.01 14.37 11.90
CA ASP A 9 -39.81 14.08 11.09
C ASP A 9 -39.56 15.16 10.03
N ILE A 10 -40.59 15.88 9.56
CA ILE A 10 -40.46 16.97 8.59
C ILE A 10 -39.61 18.11 9.19
N SER A 11 -39.85 18.51 10.44
CA SER A 11 -39.04 19.53 11.14
C SER A 11 -37.61 19.08 11.51
N LEU A 12 -37.36 17.78 11.65
CA LEU A 12 -36.04 17.23 11.94
C LEU A 12 -35.19 17.13 10.66
N MET A 13 -35.78 16.59 9.60
CA MET A 13 -35.15 16.46 8.30
C MET A 13 -34.83 17.83 7.70
N ASP A 14 -35.71 18.83 7.88
CA ASP A 14 -35.43 20.20 7.43
C ASP A 14 -34.20 20.80 8.11
N ARG A 15 -34.00 20.52 9.41
CA ARG A 15 -32.81 20.98 10.15
C ARG A 15 -31.54 20.26 9.68
N VAL A 16 -31.62 18.95 9.48
CA VAL A 16 -30.53 18.14 8.91
C VAL A 16 -30.16 18.65 7.51
N ASN A 17 -31.14 18.82 6.63
CA ASN A 17 -30.96 19.36 5.29
C ASN A 17 -30.32 20.74 5.33
N HIS A 18 -30.80 21.63 6.20
CA HIS A 18 -30.24 22.97 6.34
C HIS A 18 -28.75 22.94 6.71
N LEU A 19 -28.37 22.17 7.74
CA LEU A 19 -26.97 22.04 8.16
C LEU A 19 -26.09 21.47 7.04
N VAL A 20 -26.54 20.40 6.38
CA VAL A 20 -25.77 19.73 5.33
C VAL A 20 -25.65 20.60 4.09
N THR A 21 -26.72 21.28 3.66
CA THR A 21 -26.67 22.19 2.51
C THR A 21 -25.73 23.36 2.76
N GLN A 22 -25.72 23.95 3.97
CA GLN A 22 -24.76 25.00 4.31
C GLN A 22 -23.31 24.48 4.25
N ALA A 23 -23.04 23.30 4.81
CA ALA A 23 -21.73 22.68 4.74
C ALA A 23 -21.31 22.37 3.28
N ARG A 24 -22.24 21.90 2.45
CA ARG A 24 -21.98 21.60 1.03
C ARG A 24 -21.60 22.85 0.25
N LEU A 25 -22.34 23.95 0.43
CA LEU A 25 -22.03 25.23 -0.19
C LEU A 25 -20.66 25.75 0.27
N ALA A 26 -20.39 25.67 1.57
CA ALA A 26 -19.10 26.08 2.12
C ALA A 26 -17.95 25.23 1.57
N ALA A 27 -18.11 23.91 1.48
CA ALA A 27 -17.10 23.00 0.92
C ALA A 27 -16.79 23.35 -0.55
N ALA A 28 -17.81 23.62 -1.36
CA ALA A 28 -17.64 24.03 -2.75
C ALA A 28 -16.80 25.32 -2.87
N VAL A 29 -17.09 26.33 -2.04
CA VAL A 29 -16.30 27.57 -1.98
C VAL A 29 -14.87 27.29 -1.51
N PHE A 30 -14.70 26.43 -0.50
CA PHE A 30 -13.40 26.13 0.09
C PHE A 30 -12.43 25.48 -0.90
N THR A 31 -12.94 24.76 -1.91
CA THR A 31 -12.10 24.17 -2.97
C THR A 31 -11.29 25.20 -3.77
N GLN A 32 -11.74 26.45 -3.80
CA GLN A 32 -11.11 27.55 -4.57
C GLN A 32 -9.95 28.22 -3.83
N TYR A 33 -9.70 27.86 -2.57
CA TYR A 33 -8.73 28.53 -1.72
C TYR A 33 -7.30 28.07 -2.05
N SER A 34 -6.36 29.01 -1.98
CA SER A 34 -4.94 28.74 -2.12
C SER A 34 -4.38 27.99 -0.90
N GLN A 35 -3.16 27.45 -1.00
CA GLN A 35 -2.50 26.84 0.17
C GLN A 35 -2.31 27.87 1.28
N GLU A 36 -1.93 29.10 0.92
CA GLU A 36 -1.69 30.20 1.82
C GLU A 36 -2.96 30.63 2.57
N ASP A 37 -4.12 30.66 1.89
CA ASP A 37 -5.41 30.95 2.52
C ASP A 37 -5.78 29.89 3.54
N VAL A 38 -5.63 28.61 3.18
CA VAL A 38 -5.89 27.48 4.07
C VAL A 38 -4.99 27.53 5.29
N ASP A 39 -3.70 27.78 5.11
CA ASP A 39 -2.71 27.80 6.19
C ASP A 39 -2.95 28.97 7.15
N ARG A 40 -3.39 30.13 6.63
CA ARG A 40 -3.79 31.29 7.43
C ARG A 40 -5.01 30.98 8.30
N ILE A 41 -6.03 30.32 7.75
CA ILE A 41 -7.23 29.90 8.50
C ILE A 41 -6.87 28.91 9.60
N VAL A 42 -6.10 27.87 9.25
CA VAL A 42 -5.65 26.83 10.19
C VAL A 42 -4.86 27.44 11.34
N LYS A 43 -3.92 28.36 11.05
CA LYS A 43 -3.16 29.05 12.09
C LYS A 43 -4.05 29.85 13.06
N ALA A 44 -5.05 30.56 12.54
CA ALA A 44 -5.99 31.31 13.37
C ALA A 44 -6.85 30.41 14.26
N MET A 45 -7.33 29.27 13.73
CA MET A 45 -8.06 28.25 14.50
C MET A 45 -7.19 27.69 15.63
N THR A 46 -5.93 27.35 15.33
CA THR A 46 -4.98 26.85 16.33
C THR A 46 -4.74 27.86 17.44
N ALA A 47 -4.48 29.14 17.09
CA ALA A 47 -4.26 30.19 18.07
C ALA A 47 -5.47 30.37 19.01
N ALA A 48 -6.68 30.41 18.45
CA ALA A 48 -7.91 30.54 19.24
C ALA A 48 -8.14 29.34 20.17
N ALA A 49 -7.82 28.12 19.72
CA ALA A 49 -7.88 26.93 20.56
C ALA A 49 -6.89 27.02 21.75
N ILE A 50 -5.65 27.45 21.48
CA ILE A 50 -4.60 27.65 22.49
C ILE A 50 -5.01 28.71 23.53
N GLU A 51 -5.54 29.86 23.08
CA GLU A 51 -5.97 30.94 23.97
C GLU A 51 -7.17 30.56 24.86
N ASN A 52 -7.94 29.55 24.46
CA ASN A 52 -9.15 29.12 25.17
C ASN A 52 -9.00 27.75 25.87
N VAL A 53 -7.80 27.16 25.95
CA VAL A 53 -7.59 25.82 26.54
C VAL A 53 -8.18 25.68 27.94
N GLU A 54 -8.01 26.69 28.79
CA GLU A 54 -8.51 26.70 30.16
C GLU A 54 -10.04 26.65 30.19
N LYS A 55 -10.67 27.56 29.43
CA LYS A 55 -12.13 27.67 29.31
C LYS A 55 -12.75 26.38 28.79
N LEU A 56 -12.15 25.78 27.76
CA LEU A 56 -12.64 24.56 27.14
C LEU A 56 -12.47 23.35 28.06
N ALA A 57 -11.32 23.20 28.72
CA ALA A 57 -11.07 22.14 29.69
C ALA A 57 -12.06 22.21 30.86
N ARG A 58 -12.31 23.41 31.41
CA ARG A 58 -13.29 23.63 32.48
C ARG A 58 -14.69 23.24 32.06
N ALA A 59 -15.13 23.70 30.89
CA ALA A 59 -16.45 23.35 30.36
C ALA A 59 -16.64 21.83 30.21
N ALA A 60 -15.61 21.12 29.72
CA ALA A 60 -15.65 19.67 29.61
C ALA A 60 -15.73 18.97 30.98
N CYS A 61 -14.90 19.36 31.95
CA CYS A 61 -14.93 18.80 33.30
C CYS A 61 -16.28 19.05 33.99
N ASP A 62 -16.81 20.27 33.89
CA ASP A 62 -18.05 20.65 34.55
C ASP A 62 -19.26 19.91 33.97
N GLU A 63 -19.32 19.76 32.64
CA GLU A 63 -20.42 19.08 31.96
C GLU A 63 -20.35 17.55 32.14
N THR A 64 -19.17 16.96 31.94
CA THR A 64 -19.03 15.49 31.90
C THR A 64 -18.81 14.87 33.27
N ARG A 65 -18.26 15.63 34.23
CA ARG A 65 -17.77 15.14 35.53
C ARG A 65 -16.72 14.04 35.41
N MET A 66 -15.97 13.99 34.30
CA MET A 66 -14.94 13.00 34.03
C MET A 66 -13.56 13.63 33.94
N GLY A 67 -12.56 12.94 34.47
CA GLY A 67 -11.16 13.27 34.27
C GLY A 67 -10.65 14.43 35.14
N LEU A 68 -9.52 15.01 34.72
CA LEU A 68 -8.80 16.07 35.43
C LEU A 68 -8.69 17.32 34.56
N PHE A 69 -8.88 18.47 35.19
CA PHE A 69 -8.92 19.76 34.50
C PHE A 69 -7.60 20.08 33.78
N GLU A 70 -6.48 19.88 34.48
CA GLU A 70 -5.12 20.10 33.98
C GLU A 70 -4.81 19.19 32.78
N ASP A 71 -5.21 17.93 32.85
CA ASP A 71 -4.97 16.97 31.78
C ASP A 71 -5.84 17.26 30.55
N LYS A 72 -7.07 17.74 30.74
CA LYS A 72 -7.89 18.24 29.62
C LYS A 72 -7.31 19.48 28.96
N MET A 73 -6.63 20.35 29.70
CA MET A 73 -5.87 21.45 29.09
C MET A 73 -4.75 20.90 28.21
N LEU A 74 -3.96 19.94 28.72
CA LEU A 74 -2.90 19.28 27.95
C LEU A 74 -3.46 18.61 26.68
N LYS A 75 -4.59 17.91 26.77
CA LYS A 75 -5.26 17.32 25.61
C LYS A 75 -5.67 18.36 24.57
N ASN A 76 -6.14 19.53 25.00
CA ASN A 76 -6.46 20.63 24.09
C ASN A 76 -5.18 21.21 23.44
N PHE A 77 -4.05 21.29 24.15
CA PHE A 77 -2.76 21.64 23.55
C PHE A 77 -2.30 20.62 22.51
N VAL A 78 -2.45 19.33 22.79
CA VAL A 78 -2.11 18.26 21.83
C VAL A 78 -2.97 18.38 20.57
N ALA A 79 -4.28 18.60 20.73
CA ALA A 79 -5.21 18.75 19.62
C ALA A 79 -4.98 20.02 18.77
N SER A 80 -4.33 21.04 19.33
CA SER A 80 -4.10 22.33 18.69
C SER A 80 -2.64 22.51 18.26
N GLU A 81 -1.76 22.86 19.19
CA GLU A 81 -0.37 23.21 18.94
C GLU A 81 0.43 22.04 18.34
N PHE A 82 0.44 20.88 19.00
CA PHE A 82 1.21 19.72 18.52
C PHE A 82 0.72 19.26 17.15
N HIS A 83 -0.60 19.17 16.99
CA HIS A 83 -1.20 18.83 15.70
C HIS A 83 -0.81 19.85 14.61
N TYR A 84 -0.94 21.15 14.89
CA TYR A 84 -0.56 22.22 13.97
C TYR A 84 0.90 22.13 13.53
N HIS A 85 1.81 21.90 14.47
CA HIS A 85 3.24 21.75 14.19
C HIS A 85 3.53 20.65 13.17
N GLN A 86 2.79 19.54 13.21
CA GLN A 86 2.98 18.44 12.26
C GLN A 86 2.37 18.71 10.87
N ILE A 87 1.32 19.53 10.77
CA ILE A 87 0.56 19.72 9.52
C ILE A 87 0.86 21.04 8.80
N LYS A 88 1.43 22.04 9.48
CA LYS A 88 1.54 23.41 8.94
C LYS A 88 2.22 23.45 7.56
N ASP A 89 3.30 22.69 7.38
CA ASP A 89 4.10 22.69 6.14
C ASP A 89 3.65 21.63 5.12
N LYS A 90 2.60 20.85 5.42
CA LYS A 90 2.10 19.80 4.52
C LYS A 90 1.27 20.42 3.41
N LYS A 91 1.58 20.08 2.16
CA LYS A 91 0.79 20.49 0.99
C LYS A 91 -0.52 19.71 0.95
N THR A 92 -1.62 20.43 0.85
CA THR A 92 -2.98 19.89 0.78
C THR A 92 -3.80 20.53 -0.34
N VAL A 93 -3.22 21.46 -1.11
CA VAL A 93 -3.85 22.19 -2.23
C VAL A 93 -3.07 21.94 -3.52
N GLY A 94 -3.77 21.66 -4.62
CA GLY A 94 -3.16 21.51 -5.94
C GLY A 94 -2.24 20.30 -6.06
N ILE A 95 -1.14 20.44 -6.80
CA ILE A 95 -0.12 19.40 -6.95
C ILE A 95 0.65 19.28 -5.64
N ILE A 96 0.54 18.12 -5.00
CA ILE A 96 1.18 17.85 -3.71
C ILE A 96 2.41 16.96 -3.84
N ARG A 97 2.51 16.21 -4.94
CA ARG A 97 3.64 15.31 -5.23
C ARG A 97 3.87 15.19 -6.74
N GLU A 98 5.14 15.12 -7.13
CA GLU A 98 5.57 14.88 -8.50
C GLU A 98 6.36 13.57 -8.58
N PHE A 99 6.16 12.83 -9.66
CA PHE A 99 6.84 11.57 -9.97
C PHE A 99 7.52 11.71 -11.34
N PRO A 100 8.71 12.33 -11.41
CA PRO A 100 9.39 12.60 -12.68
C PRO A 100 9.65 11.33 -13.52
N GLU A 101 10.06 10.24 -12.88
CA GLU A 101 10.37 8.95 -13.53
C GLU A 101 9.15 8.31 -14.21
N ASP A 102 7.97 8.58 -13.65
CA ASP A 102 6.68 8.10 -14.15
C ASP A 102 5.98 9.13 -15.05
N ASN A 103 6.58 10.31 -15.26
CA ASN A 103 5.97 11.46 -15.94
C ASN A 103 4.56 11.75 -15.41
N MET A 104 4.42 11.78 -14.09
CA MET A 104 3.12 11.85 -13.41
C MET A 104 3.15 12.86 -12.27
N VAL A 105 2.00 13.48 -11.99
CA VAL A 105 1.79 14.29 -10.77
C VAL A 105 0.58 13.78 -9.99
N GLU A 106 0.54 14.08 -8.70
CA GLU A 106 -0.58 13.77 -7.79
C GLU A 106 -1.15 15.07 -7.19
N ILE A 107 -2.47 15.22 -7.33
CA ILE A 107 -3.23 16.40 -6.96
C ILE A 107 -4.16 16.06 -5.79
N ALA A 108 -4.15 16.89 -4.74
CA ALA A 108 -5.00 16.74 -3.58
C ALA A 108 -6.42 17.28 -3.81
N GLU A 109 -7.43 16.47 -3.52
CA GLU A 109 -8.85 16.80 -3.62
C GLU A 109 -9.55 16.57 -2.27
N PRO A 110 -10.31 17.54 -1.73
CA PRO A 110 -11.07 17.34 -0.50
C PRO A 110 -12.10 16.21 -0.65
N MET A 111 -12.49 15.63 0.48
CA MET A 111 -13.59 14.67 0.55
C MET A 111 -14.95 15.35 0.33
N GLY A 112 -15.11 16.58 0.83
CA GLY A 112 -16.35 17.37 0.74
C GLY A 112 -16.95 17.65 2.12
N VAL A 113 -18.13 17.09 2.41
CA VAL A 113 -18.86 17.25 3.67
C VAL A 113 -18.64 16.06 4.59
N ILE A 114 -18.08 16.31 5.76
CA ILE A 114 -17.75 15.31 6.77
C ILE A 114 -18.75 15.37 7.93
N LEU A 115 -19.39 14.26 8.25
CA LEU A 115 -20.09 14.09 9.53
C LEU A 115 -19.10 13.57 10.57
N ALA A 116 -18.83 14.34 11.62
CA ALA A 116 -17.86 14.00 12.64
C ALA A 116 -18.53 13.71 13.99
N LEU A 117 -18.31 12.50 14.51
CA LEU A 117 -18.78 12.11 15.84
C LEU A 117 -17.72 12.47 16.88
N SER A 118 -18.13 12.98 18.05
CA SER A 118 -17.24 13.32 19.17
C SER A 118 -17.63 12.54 20.44
N PRO A 119 -16.68 11.90 21.15
CA PRO A 119 -16.96 11.11 22.34
C PRO A 119 -17.18 11.99 23.59
N VAL A 120 -17.69 11.37 24.66
CA VAL A 120 -17.86 12.02 25.97
C VAL A 120 -16.54 12.23 26.73
N THR A 121 -15.53 11.39 26.48
CA THR A 121 -14.24 11.40 27.19
C THR A 121 -13.34 12.57 26.74
N ASN A 122 -13.33 12.83 25.42
CA ASN A 122 -12.45 13.80 24.77
C ASN A 122 -13.24 14.90 24.02
N PRO A 123 -14.22 15.57 24.65
CA PRO A 123 -15.23 16.31 23.90
C PRO A 123 -14.67 17.55 23.20
N THR A 124 -13.82 18.34 23.86
CA THR A 124 -13.26 19.56 23.27
C THR A 124 -12.07 19.28 22.37
N SER A 125 -11.16 18.41 22.81
CA SER A 125 -9.92 18.11 22.10
C SER A 125 -10.20 17.40 20.76
N THR A 126 -11.15 16.46 20.70
CA THR A 126 -11.54 15.80 19.44
C THR A 126 -12.15 16.80 18.45
N ILE A 127 -12.93 17.77 18.93
CA ILE A 127 -13.52 18.83 18.09
C ILE A 127 -12.43 19.71 17.49
N ILE A 128 -11.51 20.21 18.33
CA ILE A 128 -10.38 21.05 17.90
C ILE A 128 -9.55 20.32 16.84
N PHE A 129 -9.13 19.09 17.14
CA PHE A 129 -8.33 18.26 16.25
C PHE A 129 -9.01 18.06 14.88
N LYS A 130 -10.27 17.61 14.89
CA LYS A 130 -11.01 17.33 13.64
C LYS A 130 -11.31 18.60 12.85
N ALA A 131 -11.63 19.70 13.51
CA ALA A 131 -11.88 20.98 12.86
C ALA A 131 -10.62 21.50 12.14
N ILE A 132 -9.47 21.48 12.82
CA ILE A 132 -8.18 21.87 12.24
C ILE A 132 -7.81 20.96 11.07
N ALA A 133 -7.95 19.64 11.21
CA ALA A 133 -7.67 18.68 10.15
C ALA A 133 -8.58 18.87 8.92
N ALA A 134 -9.88 19.10 9.14
CA ALA A 134 -10.86 19.37 8.08
C ALA A 134 -10.55 20.69 7.35
N ALA A 135 -10.23 21.75 8.10
CA ALA A 135 -9.86 23.05 7.53
C ALA A 135 -8.59 22.93 6.67
N LYS A 136 -7.53 22.29 7.19
CA LYS A 136 -6.27 22.06 6.46
C LYS A 136 -6.47 21.30 5.16
N THR A 137 -7.54 20.52 5.04
CA THR A 137 -7.86 19.70 3.87
C THR A 137 -9.01 20.25 3.04
N ARG A 138 -9.49 21.47 3.32
CA ARG A 138 -10.58 22.17 2.60
C ARG A 138 -11.91 21.43 2.62
N ASN A 139 -12.17 20.69 3.70
CA ASN A 139 -13.44 20.01 3.92
C ASN A 139 -14.37 20.88 4.79
N ALA A 140 -15.68 20.74 4.57
CA ALA A 140 -16.67 21.17 5.55
C ALA A 140 -16.95 20.03 6.52
N ILE A 141 -17.26 20.36 7.77
CA ILE A 141 -17.45 19.40 8.85
C ILE A 141 -18.67 19.76 9.69
N ILE A 142 -19.48 18.75 10.01
CA ILE A 142 -20.63 18.87 10.90
C ILE A 142 -20.40 17.97 12.10
N PHE A 143 -20.35 18.55 13.28
CA PHE A 143 -20.14 17.81 14.51
C PHE A 143 -21.44 17.28 15.11
N SER A 144 -21.44 16.01 15.46
CA SER A 144 -22.48 15.38 16.26
C SER A 144 -21.85 14.86 17.56
N PRO A 145 -21.86 15.66 18.63
CA PRO A 145 -21.23 15.29 19.89
C PRO A 145 -22.06 14.26 20.68
N HIS A 146 -21.43 13.61 21.65
CA HIS A 146 -22.15 12.81 22.63
C HIS A 146 -23.08 13.71 23.48
N LEU A 147 -24.28 13.25 23.80
CA LEU A 147 -25.30 14.05 24.50
C LEU A 147 -24.82 14.61 25.86
N MET A 148 -24.00 13.85 26.58
CA MET A 148 -23.43 14.24 27.88
C MET A 148 -22.28 15.26 27.78
N ALA A 149 -21.82 15.59 26.57
CA ALA A 149 -20.72 16.53 26.36
C ALA A 149 -21.01 17.50 25.20
N ALA A 150 -22.29 17.69 24.87
CA ALA A 150 -22.69 18.43 23.69
C ALA A 150 -22.41 19.94 23.85
N ASP A 151 -22.58 20.51 25.04
CA ASP A 151 -22.39 21.94 25.25
C ASP A 151 -20.90 22.33 25.18
N SER A 152 -20.04 21.55 25.83
CA SER A 152 -18.58 21.71 25.79
C SER A 152 -18.01 21.47 24.40
N SER A 153 -18.50 20.45 23.68
CA SER A 153 -18.10 20.18 22.29
C SER A 153 -18.51 21.33 21.35
N ASN A 154 -19.75 21.81 21.46
CA ASN A 154 -20.27 22.90 20.62
C ASN A 154 -19.56 24.21 20.93
N LEU A 155 -19.19 24.46 22.20
CA LEU A 155 -18.36 25.59 22.58
C LEU A 155 -16.98 25.54 21.89
N ALA A 156 -16.32 24.37 21.87
CA ALA A 156 -15.05 24.21 21.17
C ALA A 156 -15.19 24.46 19.66
N ALA A 157 -16.24 23.91 19.04
CA ALA A 157 -16.52 24.12 17.61
C ALA A 157 -16.74 25.60 17.30
N LYS A 158 -17.50 26.30 18.15
CA LYS A 158 -17.75 27.73 18.02
C LYS A 158 -16.48 28.58 18.10
N VAL A 159 -15.61 28.31 19.08
CA VAL A 159 -14.35 29.06 19.27
C VAL A 159 -13.48 28.99 18.00
N VAL A 160 -13.25 27.78 17.48
CA VAL A 160 -12.40 27.63 16.28
C VAL A 160 -13.11 28.12 15.02
N TYR A 161 -14.44 28.00 14.93
CA TYR A 161 -15.22 28.52 13.81
C TYR A 161 -15.17 30.04 13.72
N GLU A 162 -15.39 30.77 14.82
CA GLU A 162 -15.34 32.23 14.84
C GLU A 162 -13.96 32.76 14.40
N ALA A 163 -12.89 32.12 14.88
CA ALA A 163 -11.53 32.44 14.47
C ALA A 163 -11.27 32.15 12.99
N ALA A 164 -11.77 31.02 12.47
CA ALA A 164 -11.67 30.69 11.06
C ALA A 164 -12.39 31.72 10.17
N ILE A 165 -13.61 32.12 10.53
CA ILE A 165 -14.38 33.13 9.80
C ILE A 165 -13.66 34.49 9.82
N ALA A 166 -13.10 34.90 10.96
CA ALA A 166 -12.29 36.11 11.06
C ALA A 166 -11.03 36.05 10.16
N ALA A 167 -10.47 34.85 9.97
CA ALA A 167 -9.36 34.59 9.06
C ALA A 167 -9.78 34.41 7.59
N GLY A 168 -11.08 34.53 7.27
CA GLY A 168 -11.59 34.48 5.90
C GLY A 168 -12.10 33.12 5.44
N ALA A 169 -12.36 32.16 6.33
CA ALA A 169 -12.98 30.89 5.98
C ALA A 169 -14.44 31.06 5.46
N PRO A 170 -14.94 30.13 4.62
CA PRO A 170 -16.31 30.20 4.14
C PRO A 170 -17.33 29.97 5.27
N LYS A 171 -18.37 30.79 5.33
CA LYS A 171 -19.45 30.64 6.32
C LYS A 171 -20.11 29.26 6.19
N GLY A 172 -20.35 28.61 7.33
CA GLY A 172 -21.02 27.31 7.40
C GLY A 172 -20.11 26.09 7.17
N PHE A 173 -18.79 26.26 7.01
CA PHE A 173 -17.89 25.11 6.85
C PHE A 173 -17.70 24.28 8.13
N ILE A 174 -17.96 24.86 9.31
CA ILE A 174 -18.12 24.13 10.57
C ILE A 174 -19.57 24.31 11.03
N GLY A 175 -20.27 23.20 11.19
CA GLY A 175 -21.58 23.13 11.84
C GLY A 175 -21.57 22.15 13.01
N TRP A 176 -22.61 22.18 13.83
CA TRP A 176 -22.78 21.21 14.92
C TRP A 176 -24.26 20.97 15.21
N VAL A 177 -24.55 19.83 15.84
CA VAL A 177 -25.88 19.48 16.34
C VAL A 177 -26.06 20.04 17.75
N GLU A 178 -27.16 20.74 17.97
CA GLU A 178 -27.48 21.29 19.29
C GLU A 178 -27.91 20.21 20.28
N LYS A 179 -27.60 20.44 21.57
CA LYS A 179 -27.97 19.53 22.64
C LYS A 179 -29.48 19.43 22.75
N SER A 180 -30.02 18.27 22.41
CA SER A 180 -31.45 18.00 22.51
C SER A 180 -31.70 16.50 22.70
N SER A 181 -32.90 16.14 23.15
CA SER A 181 -33.34 14.74 23.20
C SER A 181 -33.40 14.07 21.81
N ARG A 182 -33.32 14.87 20.73
CA ARG A 182 -33.38 14.41 19.34
C ARG A 182 -32.01 14.27 18.69
N LEU A 183 -30.92 14.67 19.36
CA LEU A 183 -29.55 14.70 18.80
C LEU A 183 -29.20 13.38 18.11
N ARG A 184 -29.40 12.24 18.78
CA ARG A 184 -29.10 10.92 18.21
C ARG A 184 -29.83 10.66 16.90
N ARG A 185 -31.09 11.08 16.81
CA ARG A 185 -31.91 10.91 15.61
C ARG A 185 -31.39 11.80 14.48
N GLU A 186 -30.96 13.02 14.77
CA GLU A 186 -30.31 13.92 13.81
C GLU A 186 -28.99 13.31 13.29
N THR A 187 -28.20 12.69 14.17
CA THR A 187 -27.02 11.91 13.77
C THR A 187 -27.36 10.80 12.78
N GLU A 188 -28.34 9.95 13.11
CA GLU A 188 -28.76 8.82 12.28
C GLU A 188 -29.24 9.28 10.89
N LEU A 189 -29.97 10.40 10.81
CA LEU A 189 -30.39 10.98 9.54
C LEU A 189 -29.21 11.52 8.72
N MET A 190 -28.25 12.21 9.36
CA MET A 190 -27.05 12.70 8.67
C MET A 190 -26.17 11.57 8.16
N MET A 191 -26.07 10.43 8.88
CA MET A 191 -25.27 9.29 8.45
C MET A 191 -25.68 8.77 7.07
N VAL A 192 -26.99 8.81 6.75
CA VAL A 192 -27.52 8.34 5.47
C VAL A 192 -27.83 9.47 4.49
N HIS A 193 -27.55 10.72 4.85
CA HIS A 193 -27.88 11.87 4.02
C HIS A 193 -27.07 11.85 2.72
N PRO A 194 -27.68 12.07 1.53
CA PRO A 194 -27.01 11.95 0.24
C PRO A 194 -25.80 12.88 0.11
N GLU A 195 -25.89 14.08 0.67
CA GLU A 195 -24.81 15.10 0.62
C GLU A 195 -23.80 15.01 1.78
N VAL A 196 -23.76 13.93 2.56
CA VAL A 196 -22.61 13.63 3.43
C VAL A 196 -21.66 12.68 2.68
N ASP A 197 -20.39 13.04 2.56
CA ASP A 197 -19.40 12.29 1.75
C ASP A 197 -18.58 11.30 2.59
N LEU A 198 -18.35 11.65 3.87
CA LEU A 198 -17.50 10.87 4.77
C LEU A 198 -18.03 10.96 6.19
N ILE A 199 -18.02 9.84 6.93
CA ILE A 199 -18.26 9.84 8.38
C ILE A 199 -16.93 9.65 9.11
N PHE A 200 -16.57 10.61 9.96
CA PHE A 200 -15.41 10.54 10.85
C PHE A 200 -15.87 10.17 12.26
N ALA A 201 -15.98 8.87 12.54
CA ALA A 201 -16.66 8.32 13.70
C ALA A 201 -15.68 8.00 14.86
N THR A 202 -15.64 8.88 15.86
CA THR A 202 -14.95 8.63 17.15
C THR A 202 -15.99 8.51 18.25
N GLY A 203 -16.13 7.32 18.83
CA GLY A 203 -17.14 7.04 19.84
C GLY A 203 -17.24 5.55 20.15
N GLY A 204 -18.25 5.17 20.93
CA GLY A 204 -18.45 3.77 21.31
C GLY A 204 -18.71 2.86 20.09
N THR A 205 -18.34 1.60 20.22
CA THR A 205 -18.41 0.56 19.16
C THR A 205 -19.77 0.47 18.48
N GLY A 206 -20.87 0.61 19.23
CA GLY A 206 -22.23 0.62 18.67
C GLY A 206 -22.47 1.74 17.66
N MET A 207 -21.95 2.95 17.92
CA MET A 207 -22.12 4.10 17.04
C MET A 207 -21.20 4.00 15.81
N VAL A 208 -19.97 3.51 15.99
CA VAL A 208 -19.05 3.25 14.86
C VAL A 208 -19.65 2.18 13.94
N ARG A 209 -20.22 1.11 14.50
CA ARG A 209 -20.93 0.09 13.70
C ARG A 209 -22.11 0.67 12.94
N ALA A 210 -22.90 1.55 13.56
CA ALA A 210 -24.00 2.24 12.89
C ALA A 210 -23.49 3.11 11.72
N ALA A 211 -22.38 3.84 11.92
CA ALA A 211 -21.74 4.60 10.86
C ALA A 211 -21.29 3.69 9.72
N CYS A 212 -20.59 2.59 9.99
CA CYS A 212 -20.14 1.64 8.96
C CYS A 212 -21.29 1.01 8.18
N SER A 213 -22.47 0.88 8.80
CA SER A 213 -23.70 0.38 8.14
C SER A 213 -24.48 1.44 7.36
N SER A 214 -24.01 2.69 7.32
CA SER A 214 -24.73 3.81 6.67
C SER A 214 -24.68 3.79 5.13
N GLY A 215 -23.78 3.00 4.55
CA GLY A 215 -23.47 3.03 3.11
C GLY A 215 -22.53 4.17 2.69
N LYS A 216 -22.03 4.97 3.63
CA LYS A 216 -21.00 6.00 3.41
C LYS A 216 -19.60 5.47 3.70
N PRO A 217 -18.54 6.03 3.09
CA PRO A 217 -17.18 5.86 3.58
C PRO A 217 -17.06 6.29 5.06
N VAL A 218 -16.36 5.49 5.87
CA VAL A 218 -16.22 5.73 7.31
C VAL A 218 -14.78 5.60 7.77
N LEU A 219 -14.30 6.62 8.47
CA LEU A 219 -13.12 6.57 9.32
C LEU A 219 -13.57 6.29 10.75
N GLY A 220 -13.64 5.01 11.09
CA GLY A 220 -14.07 4.52 12.40
C GLY A 220 -12.90 4.29 13.36
N VAL A 221 -13.25 4.09 14.63
CA VAL A 221 -12.34 3.67 15.70
C VAL A 221 -12.85 2.40 16.38
N GLY A 222 -12.03 1.77 17.21
CA GLY A 222 -12.39 0.63 18.06
C GLY A 222 -12.09 0.90 19.54
N SER A 223 -12.41 -0.08 20.39
CA SER A 223 -12.07 -0.05 21.82
C SER A 223 -10.57 -0.32 22.06
N GLY A 224 -10.01 0.26 23.11
CA GLY A 224 -8.59 0.18 23.44
C GLY A 224 -8.31 -0.70 24.66
N ASN A 225 -8.47 -2.02 24.54
CA ASN A 225 -8.05 -2.96 25.60
C ASN A 225 -6.53 -3.22 25.58
N THR A 226 -5.73 -2.19 25.83
CA THR A 226 -4.27 -2.20 25.62
C THR A 226 -3.54 -3.20 26.55
N PRO A 227 -2.95 -4.29 26.02
CA PRO A 227 -2.00 -5.10 26.77
C PRO A 227 -0.64 -4.43 26.79
N VAL A 228 0.07 -4.54 27.92
CA VAL A 228 1.46 -4.11 28.04
C VAL A 228 2.34 -5.22 28.54
N TYR A 229 3.27 -5.69 27.72
CA TYR A 229 4.26 -6.69 28.14
C TYR A 229 5.45 -6.00 28.81
N VAL A 230 5.76 -6.39 30.05
CA VAL A 230 6.86 -5.84 30.84
C VAL A 230 7.89 -6.95 31.01
N HIS A 231 8.87 -6.95 30.13
CA HIS A 231 9.92 -7.96 30.06
C HIS A 231 11.01 -7.68 31.09
N LYS A 232 11.63 -8.72 31.64
CA LYS A 232 12.67 -8.64 32.68
C LYS A 232 13.89 -7.79 32.33
N SER A 233 14.15 -7.53 31.04
CA SER A 233 15.24 -6.67 30.61
C SER A 233 14.99 -5.18 30.89
N THR A 234 13.76 -4.78 31.20
CA THR A 234 13.38 -3.36 31.28
C THR A 234 13.95 -2.63 32.50
N ASN A 235 14.00 -1.30 32.40
CA ASN A 235 14.17 -0.44 33.57
C ASN A 235 12.86 -0.36 34.36
N VAL A 236 12.75 -1.18 35.42
CA VAL A 236 11.57 -1.29 36.29
C VAL A 236 11.08 0.06 36.81
N ARG A 237 12.01 0.96 37.18
CA ARG A 237 11.66 2.26 37.78
C ARG A 237 11.02 3.19 36.77
N GLN A 238 11.59 3.23 35.56
CA GLN A 238 11.05 4.00 34.44
C GLN A 238 9.69 3.42 34.00
N ALA A 239 9.62 2.10 33.80
CA ALA A 239 8.38 1.42 33.39
C ALA A 239 7.23 1.72 34.36
N ALA A 240 7.47 1.61 35.68
CA ALA A 240 6.46 1.95 36.69
C ALA A 240 5.98 3.41 36.56
N MET A 241 6.90 4.36 36.41
CA MET A 241 6.55 5.79 36.31
C MET A 241 5.79 6.09 35.01
N ASP A 242 6.25 5.57 33.87
CA ASP A 242 5.63 5.80 32.57
C ASP A 242 4.21 5.21 32.50
N ILE A 243 4.02 4.02 33.05
CA ILE A 243 2.70 3.38 33.18
C ILE A 243 1.79 4.21 34.09
N ILE A 244 2.29 4.73 35.21
CA ILE A 244 1.50 5.61 36.09
C ILE A 244 1.08 6.87 35.33
N ILE A 245 2.04 7.58 34.72
CA ILE A 245 1.79 8.81 33.95
C ILE A 245 0.68 8.57 32.92
N SER A 246 0.80 7.47 32.16
CA SER A 246 -0.18 7.11 31.15
C SER A 246 -1.55 6.78 31.73
N LYS A 247 -1.60 5.92 32.74
CA LYS A 247 -2.85 5.38 33.27
C LYS A 247 -3.64 6.41 34.10
N THR A 248 -2.95 7.36 34.72
CA THR A 248 -3.59 8.44 35.47
C THR A 248 -3.94 9.65 34.61
N PHE A 249 -3.41 9.76 33.39
CA PHE A 249 -3.68 10.89 32.51
C PHE A 249 -5.18 11.02 32.21
N ASP A 250 -5.76 12.15 32.61
CA ASP A 250 -7.19 12.46 32.57
C ASP A 250 -8.03 11.34 33.21
N ASN A 251 -7.54 10.79 34.33
CA ASN A 251 -8.04 9.59 35.02
C ASN A 251 -8.25 8.39 34.10
N GLY A 252 -7.35 8.16 33.14
CA GLY A 252 -7.35 6.97 32.29
C GLY A 252 -8.43 6.99 31.21
N THR A 253 -8.96 8.16 30.84
CA THR A 253 -10.02 8.29 29.81
C THR A 253 -9.53 8.13 28.38
N GLU A 254 -8.22 8.08 28.16
CA GLU A 254 -7.62 7.82 26.85
C GLU A 254 -7.63 6.33 26.50
N CYS A 255 -8.22 6.00 25.35
CA CYS A 255 -8.34 4.62 24.86
C CYS A 255 -6.98 3.86 24.73
N PRO A 256 -5.86 4.48 24.32
CA PRO A 256 -4.58 3.77 24.27
C PRO A 256 -3.97 3.49 25.65
N SER A 257 -4.58 3.95 26.77
CA SER A 257 -4.08 3.68 28.12
C SER A 257 -4.06 2.19 28.45
N GLU A 258 -3.11 1.82 29.29
CA GLU A 258 -2.83 0.46 29.75
C GLU A 258 -4.06 -0.13 30.43
N GLN A 259 -4.43 -1.36 30.08
CA GLN A 259 -5.55 -2.05 30.71
C GLN A 259 -5.10 -3.28 31.50
N THR A 260 -4.14 -4.02 30.96
CA THR A 260 -3.57 -5.21 31.60
C THR A 260 -2.07 -5.27 31.37
N LEU A 261 -1.30 -5.33 32.45
CA LEU A 261 0.13 -5.62 32.41
C LEU A 261 0.37 -7.13 32.36
N VAL A 262 1.28 -7.56 31.51
CA VAL A 262 1.81 -8.93 31.46
C VAL A 262 3.25 -8.82 31.91
N ILE A 263 3.59 -9.39 33.06
CA ILE A 263 4.87 -9.09 33.73
C ILE A 263 5.67 -10.39 33.90
N ASP A 264 6.95 -10.36 33.52
CA ASP A 264 7.86 -11.48 33.79
C ASP A 264 8.04 -11.69 35.30
N ARG A 265 7.99 -12.95 35.74
CA ARG A 265 8.10 -13.33 37.15
C ARG A 265 9.33 -12.74 37.85
N GLU A 266 10.46 -12.66 37.14
CA GLU A 266 11.74 -12.18 37.67
C GLU A 266 11.68 -10.74 38.18
N ILE A 267 10.82 -9.89 37.61
CA ILE A 267 10.71 -8.47 37.98
C ILE A 267 9.38 -8.13 38.67
N ALA A 268 8.42 -9.05 38.72
CA ALA A 268 7.07 -8.80 39.21
C ALA A 268 7.05 -8.20 40.62
N GLU A 269 7.76 -8.81 41.58
CA GLU A 269 7.81 -8.30 42.97
C GLU A 269 8.39 -6.87 43.03
N SER A 270 9.49 -6.63 42.32
CA SER A 270 10.15 -5.32 42.29
C SER A 270 9.27 -4.24 41.66
N LEU A 271 8.54 -4.58 40.59
CA LEU A 271 7.67 -3.64 39.88
C LEU A 271 6.44 -3.28 40.72
N ILE A 272 5.76 -4.27 41.32
CA ILE A 272 4.62 -4.02 42.21
C ILE A 272 5.04 -3.19 43.43
N GLN A 273 6.23 -3.46 43.98
CA GLN A 273 6.77 -2.65 45.07
C GLN A 273 7.04 -1.20 44.64
N GLN A 274 7.58 -0.96 43.44
CA GLN A 274 7.74 0.40 42.91
C GLN A 274 6.39 1.11 42.70
N PHE A 275 5.36 0.42 42.21
CA PHE A 275 4.03 1.03 42.10
C PHE A 275 3.47 1.47 43.46
N LYS A 276 3.64 0.65 44.50
CA LYS A 276 3.22 0.98 45.87
C LYS A 276 3.96 2.19 46.42
N GLU A 277 5.27 2.27 46.20
CA GLU A 277 6.09 3.45 46.56
C GLU A 277 5.62 4.73 45.87
N TYR A 278 5.08 4.62 44.65
CA TYR A 278 4.54 5.75 43.89
C TYR A 278 3.06 6.07 44.16
N GLY A 279 2.44 5.40 45.14
CA GLY A 279 1.08 5.70 45.59
C GLY A 279 -0.02 4.88 44.92
N CYS A 280 0.30 3.73 44.33
CA CYS A 280 -0.70 2.77 43.86
C CYS A 280 -1.10 1.81 44.99
N HIS A 281 -2.36 1.36 44.98
CA HIS A 281 -2.87 0.37 45.93
C HIS A 281 -2.91 -1.02 45.27
N ASP A 282 -2.23 -1.99 45.89
CA ASP A 282 -2.25 -3.38 45.46
C ASP A 282 -3.45 -4.09 46.08
N CYS A 283 -4.46 -4.41 45.27
CA CYS A 283 -5.72 -4.96 45.76
C CYS A 283 -5.57 -6.43 46.19
N THR A 284 -6.12 -6.75 47.35
CA THR A 284 -6.31 -8.15 47.76
C THR A 284 -7.31 -8.87 46.85
N PRO A 285 -7.34 -10.21 46.81
CA PRO A 285 -8.32 -10.94 45.98
C PRO A 285 -9.79 -10.57 46.25
N GLU A 286 -10.14 -10.24 47.50
CA GLU A 286 -11.49 -9.77 47.84
C GLU A 286 -11.76 -8.36 47.29
N GLU A 287 -10.77 -7.47 47.36
CA GLU A 287 -10.85 -6.12 46.80
C GLU A 287 -10.96 -6.16 45.26
N VAL A 288 -10.24 -7.06 44.59
CA VAL A 288 -10.34 -7.24 43.13
C VAL A 288 -11.76 -7.57 42.71
N GLU A 289 -12.45 -8.47 43.44
CA GLU A 289 -13.84 -8.81 43.16
C GLU A 289 -14.77 -7.60 43.34
N LYS A 290 -14.61 -6.86 44.44
CA LYS A 290 -15.39 -5.65 44.73
C LYS A 290 -15.17 -4.54 43.69
N VAL A 291 -13.92 -4.33 43.25
CA VAL A 291 -13.59 -3.37 42.18
C VAL A 291 -14.30 -3.78 40.89
N GLY A 292 -14.24 -5.06 40.52
CA GLY A 292 -14.94 -5.58 39.33
C GLY A 292 -16.44 -5.32 39.37
N ASP A 293 -17.09 -5.54 40.51
CA ASP A 293 -18.53 -5.33 40.67
C ASP A 293 -18.92 -3.84 40.67
N ALA A 294 -18.00 -2.95 41.06
CA ALA A 294 -18.22 -1.51 41.02
C ALA A 294 -18.12 -0.94 39.60
N ILE A 295 -17.20 -1.46 38.79
CA ILE A 295 -16.82 -0.85 37.50
C ILE A 295 -17.42 -1.55 36.27
N ILE A 296 -17.97 -2.76 36.42
CA ILE A 296 -18.64 -3.50 35.35
C ILE A 296 -20.15 -3.51 35.61
N GLU A 297 -20.94 -3.12 34.60
CA GLU A 297 -22.39 -3.14 34.68
C GLU A 297 -22.92 -4.58 34.53
N PRO A 298 -23.53 -5.19 35.57
CA PRO A 298 -23.90 -6.61 35.57
C PRO A 298 -24.86 -6.99 34.44
N LYS A 299 -25.72 -6.06 34.01
CA LYS A 299 -26.73 -6.33 32.96
C LYS A 299 -26.16 -6.40 31.56
N THR A 300 -25.11 -5.62 31.30
CA THR A 300 -24.57 -5.46 29.95
C THR A 300 -23.21 -6.12 29.78
N GLY A 301 -22.51 -6.40 30.88
CA GLY A 301 -21.10 -6.83 30.87
C GLY A 301 -20.14 -5.72 30.42
N GLY A 302 -20.65 -4.52 30.11
CA GLY A 302 -19.84 -3.38 29.71
C GLY A 302 -19.39 -2.52 30.91
N MET A 303 -18.56 -1.52 30.63
CA MET A 303 -18.11 -0.56 31.64
C MET A 303 -19.29 0.19 32.27
N ASN A 304 -19.25 0.36 33.58
CA ASN A 304 -20.10 1.28 34.30
C ASN A 304 -19.71 2.72 33.95
N TYR A 305 -20.49 3.35 33.06
CA TYR A 305 -20.18 4.69 32.55
C TYR A 305 -20.02 5.77 33.64
N ARG A 306 -20.58 5.56 34.84
CA ARG A 306 -20.46 6.50 35.95
C ARG A 306 -19.07 6.51 36.58
N MET A 307 -18.31 5.43 36.40
CA MET A 307 -16.95 5.28 36.93
C MET A 307 -15.87 5.70 35.93
N VAL A 308 -16.24 5.91 34.66
CA VAL A 308 -15.30 6.38 33.62
C VAL A 308 -14.71 7.74 34.02
N GLY A 309 -13.38 7.83 33.97
CA GLY A 309 -12.64 9.04 34.34
C GLY A 309 -12.77 9.50 35.79
N GLN A 310 -13.26 8.64 36.70
CA GLN A 310 -13.27 8.95 38.14
C GLN A 310 -11.89 8.64 38.76
N ALA A 311 -11.54 9.34 39.83
CA ALA A 311 -10.31 9.08 40.57
C ALA A 311 -10.35 7.71 41.30
N ALA A 312 -9.19 7.11 41.54
CA ALA A 312 -9.09 5.77 42.11
C ALA A 312 -9.71 5.66 43.51
N ASN A 313 -9.60 6.70 44.34
CA ASN A 313 -10.23 6.76 45.66
C ASN A 313 -11.77 6.74 45.59
N VAL A 314 -12.38 7.42 44.60
CA VAL A 314 -13.83 7.41 44.38
C VAL A 314 -14.31 6.02 43.94
N ILE A 315 -13.52 5.35 43.10
CA ILE A 315 -13.80 3.97 42.66
C ILE A 315 -13.70 3.01 43.84
N ALA A 316 -12.66 3.15 44.67
CA ALA A 316 -12.49 2.35 45.88
C ALA A 316 -13.66 2.56 46.86
N GLU A 317 -14.07 3.80 47.11
CA GLU A 317 -15.23 4.11 47.95
C GLU A 317 -16.51 3.43 47.41
N LYS A 318 -16.72 3.50 46.09
CA LYS A 318 -17.85 2.84 45.43
C LYS A 318 -17.82 1.32 45.58
N ALA A 319 -16.63 0.73 45.61
CA ALA A 319 -16.39 -0.69 45.84
C ALA A 319 -16.44 -1.09 47.32
N GLY A 320 -16.57 -0.13 48.26
CA GLY A 320 -16.53 -0.39 49.70
C GLY A 320 -15.12 -0.70 50.22
N ILE A 321 -14.10 -0.13 49.59
CA ILE A 321 -12.68 -0.28 49.92
C ILE A 321 -12.16 1.06 50.46
N THR A 322 -11.37 1.01 51.54
CA THR A 322 -10.75 2.22 52.10
C THR A 322 -9.31 2.32 51.61
N VAL A 323 -9.00 3.38 50.85
CA VAL A 323 -7.65 3.70 50.36
C VAL A 323 -7.29 5.14 50.74
N ALA A 324 -6.01 5.51 50.60
CA ALA A 324 -5.57 6.87 50.81
C ALA A 324 -6.19 7.83 49.76
N PRO A 325 -6.53 9.09 50.10
CA PRO A 325 -7.10 10.04 49.14
C PRO A 325 -6.24 10.27 47.89
N GLU A 326 -4.92 10.19 48.05
CA GLU A 326 -3.91 10.37 47.00
C GLU A 326 -3.60 9.10 46.20
N THR A 327 -4.31 7.99 46.46
CA THR A 327 -4.13 6.75 45.71
C THR A 327 -4.33 7.00 44.21
N LYS A 328 -3.32 6.63 43.42
CA LYS A 328 -3.28 6.91 41.98
C LYS A 328 -3.97 5.85 41.14
N ILE A 329 -3.72 4.57 41.44
CA ILE A 329 -4.19 3.42 40.66
C ILE A 329 -4.56 2.29 41.63
N LEU A 330 -5.64 1.58 41.32
CA LEU A 330 -5.97 0.28 41.92
C LEU A 330 -5.38 -0.84 41.04
N LEU A 331 -4.41 -1.58 41.57
CA LEU A 331 -3.77 -2.71 40.88
C LEU A 331 -4.54 -3.99 41.19
N CYS A 332 -4.93 -4.72 40.15
CA CYS A 332 -5.73 -5.93 40.28
C CYS A 332 -5.01 -7.14 39.69
N HIS A 333 -4.50 -8.04 40.54
CA HIS A 333 -3.91 -9.30 40.09
C HIS A 333 -4.99 -10.25 39.54
N LEU A 334 -4.82 -10.73 38.31
CA LEU A 334 -5.77 -11.64 37.65
C LEU A 334 -5.16 -13.04 37.46
N PRO A 335 -5.21 -13.94 38.46
CA PRO A 335 -4.73 -15.31 38.27
C PRO A 335 -5.66 -16.06 37.29
N GLY A 336 -5.09 -16.83 36.36
CA GLY A 336 -5.85 -17.75 35.51
C GLY A 336 -6.17 -17.25 34.10
N GLU A 337 -7.36 -17.60 33.57
CA GLU A 337 -7.76 -17.32 32.18
C GLU A 337 -8.20 -15.86 31.99
N LEU A 338 -7.55 -15.14 31.06
CA LEU A 338 -7.81 -13.71 30.86
C LEU A 338 -9.00 -13.42 29.95
N ARG A 339 -9.22 -14.21 28.89
CA ARG A 339 -10.24 -13.91 27.86
C ARG A 339 -11.65 -13.70 28.41
N GLN A 340 -11.97 -14.34 29.52
CA GLN A 340 -13.29 -14.32 30.13
C GLN A 340 -13.34 -13.55 31.46
N HIS A 341 -12.20 -13.00 31.90
CA HIS A 341 -12.15 -12.31 33.19
C HIS A 341 -12.86 -10.95 33.11
N LYS A 342 -13.73 -10.67 34.09
CA LYS A 342 -14.51 -9.41 34.17
C LYS A 342 -13.68 -8.11 34.17
N LEU A 343 -12.38 -8.21 34.41
CA LEU A 343 -11.44 -7.07 34.51
C LEU A 343 -10.44 -7.03 33.35
N ALA A 344 -10.39 -8.05 32.50
CA ALA A 344 -9.56 -8.11 31.30
C ALA A 344 -10.23 -7.42 30.10
N VAL A 345 -10.94 -6.32 30.37
CA VAL A 345 -11.63 -5.49 29.39
C VAL A 345 -11.10 -4.06 29.46
N GLU A 346 -11.47 -3.24 28.48
CA GLU A 346 -11.26 -1.79 28.54
C GLU A 346 -12.00 -1.21 29.76
N LYS A 347 -11.31 -0.38 30.56
CA LYS A 347 -11.85 0.20 31.81
C LYS A 347 -12.00 1.73 31.76
N LEU A 348 -11.19 2.44 30.97
CA LEU A 348 -11.19 3.92 30.88
C LEU A 348 -11.21 4.68 32.23
N MET A 349 -10.51 4.12 33.23
CA MET A 349 -10.42 4.62 34.59
C MET A 349 -9.11 4.11 35.23
N PRO A 350 -8.64 4.65 36.37
CA PRO A 350 -7.36 4.28 37.00
C PRO A 350 -7.42 2.94 37.77
N VAL A 351 -7.90 1.90 37.09
CA VAL A 351 -7.85 0.49 37.50
C VAL A 351 -6.99 -0.25 36.50
N LEU A 352 -5.93 -0.89 36.97
CA LEU A 352 -4.94 -1.56 36.13
C LEU A 352 -4.80 -3.02 36.55
N SER A 353 -5.09 -3.92 35.63
CA SER A 353 -4.94 -5.35 35.88
C SER A 353 -3.51 -5.79 35.62
N TYR A 354 -3.07 -6.86 36.27
CA TYR A 354 -1.79 -7.48 35.93
C TYR A 354 -1.81 -9.01 36.05
N VAL A 355 -0.93 -9.65 35.28
CA VAL A 355 -0.63 -11.09 35.36
C VAL A 355 0.87 -11.31 35.38
N ILE A 356 1.27 -12.41 36.00
CA ILE A 356 2.67 -12.84 36.07
C ILE A 356 2.86 -14.03 35.13
N VAL A 357 3.89 -13.99 34.30
CA VAL A 357 4.23 -15.04 33.31
C VAL A 357 5.63 -15.59 33.54
N ASP A 358 5.85 -16.83 33.11
CA ASP A 358 7.09 -17.58 33.32
C ASP A 358 8.04 -17.55 32.11
N SER A 359 7.58 -17.07 30.95
CA SER A 359 8.37 -17.03 29.72
C SER A 359 7.86 -15.98 28.74
N VAL A 360 8.71 -15.61 27.78
CA VAL A 360 8.33 -14.72 26.66
C VAL A 360 7.15 -15.30 25.88
N GLU A 361 7.16 -16.60 25.57
CA GLU A 361 6.06 -17.26 24.86
C GLU A 361 4.74 -17.14 25.61
N GLU A 362 4.73 -17.37 26.94
CA GLU A 362 3.54 -17.14 27.74
C GLU A 362 3.14 -15.66 27.74
N GLY A 363 4.11 -14.74 27.88
CA GLY A 363 3.89 -13.30 27.83
C GLY A 363 3.18 -12.85 26.55
N LEU A 364 3.64 -13.33 25.39
CA LEU A 364 3.01 -13.07 24.09
C LEU A 364 1.58 -13.60 24.04
N ASN A 365 1.35 -14.84 24.48
CA ASN A 365 0.02 -15.46 24.50
C ASN A 365 -0.96 -14.71 25.43
N ARG A 366 -0.52 -14.29 26.62
CA ARG A 366 -1.35 -13.51 27.54
C ARG A 366 -1.66 -12.12 27.00
N ALA A 367 -0.70 -11.47 26.35
CA ALA A 367 -0.94 -10.19 25.68
C ALA A 367 -1.98 -10.34 24.56
N LEU A 368 -1.93 -11.44 23.80
CA LEU A 368 -2.93 -11.75 22.78
C LEU A 368 -4.31 -12.02 23.38
N ASP A 369 -4.40 -12.71 24.52
CA ASP A 369 -5.67 -12.95 25.19
C ASP A 369 -6.38 -11.64 25.56
N VAL A 370 -5.63 -10.67 26.10
CA VAL A 370 -6.15 -9.33 26.41
C VAL A 370 -6.53 -8.59 25.12
N ASN A 371 -5.67 -8.67 24.10
CA ASN A 371 -5.93 -8.02 22.81
C ASN A 371 -7.25 -8.49 22.18
N TYR A 372 -7.46 -9.81 22.11
CA TYR A 372 -8.69 -10.40 21.57
C TYR A 372 -9.91 -10.24 22.48
N ALA A 373 -9.73 -9.88 23.76
CA ALA A 373 -10.81 -9.57 24.69
C ALA A 373 -11.40 -8.15 24.52
N GLY A 374 -10.93 -7.36 23.54
CA GLY A 374 -11.58 -6.08 23.20
C GLY A 374 -10.64 -4.94 22.78
N GLY A 375 -9.45 -5.23 22.25
CA GLY A 375 -8.43 -4.25 21.86
C GLY A 375 -7.86 -4.43 20.44
N THR A 376 -8.37 -5.40 19.67
CA THR A 376 -7.83 -5.79 18.37
C THR A 376 -7.62 -4.59 17.44
N GLY A 377 -6.36 -4.43 17.01
CA GLY A 377 -5.94 -3.40 16.08
C GLY A 377 -5.77 -2.00 16.68
N HIS A 378 -6.07 -1.79 17.96
CA HIS A 378 -5.92 -0.48 18.61
C HIS A 378 -4.46 -0.23 19.02
N THR A 379 -4.10 -0.54 20.27
CA THR A 379 -2.79 -0.25 20.84
C THR A 379 -2.29 -1.43 21.66
N ALA A 380 -0.98 -1.67 21.59
CA ALA A 380 -0.26 -2.56 22.49
C ALA A 380 1.02 -1.86 22.96
N GLY A 381 1.49 -2.20 24.15
CA GLY A 381 2.73 -1.67 24.72
C GLY A 381 3.73 -2.77 25.05
N ILE A 382 5.01 -2.43 25.01
CA ILE A 382 6.08 -3.27 25.56
C ILE A 382 7.12 -2.40 26.27
N PHE A 383 7.53 -2.85 27.45
CA PHE A 383 8.69 -2.33 28.17
C PHE A 383 9.79 -3.41 28.15
N ALA A 384 10.82 -3.22 27.33
CA ALA A 384 11.92 -4.15 27.11
C ALA A 384 13.15 -3.42 26.55
N GLU A 385 14.35 -3.96 26.80
CA GLU A 385 15.62 -3.50 26.20
C GLU A 385 16.18 -4.57 25.25
N ASP A 386 15.55 -5.74 25.21
CA ASP A 386 15.89 -6.84 24.32
C ASP A 386 15.14 -6.67 23.00
N GLU A 387 15.88 -6.31 21.95
CA GLU A 387 15.32 -6.06 20.61
C GLU A 387 14.66 -7.29 19.99
N GLU A 388 15.16 -8.50 20.28
CA GLU A 388 14.56 -9.72 19.73
C GLU A 388 13.15 -9.93 20.31
N VAL A 389 12.98 -9.66 21.60
CA VAL A 389 11.67 -9.73 22.27
C VAL A 389 10.73 -8.64 21.75
N ILE A 390 11.23 -7.44 21.48
CA ILE A 390 10.44 -6.35 20.88
C ILE A 390 9.95 -6.74 19.49
N GLU A 391 10.83 -7.28 18.63
CA GLU A 391 10.47 -7.74 17.29
C GLU A 391 9.46 -8.89 17.31
N GLN A 392 9.64 -9.86 18.22
CA GLN A 392 8.68 -10.94 18.42
C GLN A 392 7.32 -10.40 18.86
N PHE A 393 7.27 -9.53 19.88
CA PHE A 393 6.01 -8.93 20.32
C PHE A 393 5.33 -8.15 19.19
N ALA A 394 6.11 -7.35 18.45
CA ALA A 394 5.60 -6.53 17.36
C ALA A 394 5.04 -7.36 16.19
N THR A 395 5.62 -8.53 15.93
CA THR A 395 5.17 -9.44 14.87
C THR A 395 3.90 -10.20 15.27
N PHE A 396 3.76 -10.57 16.54
CA PHE A 396 2.66 -11.40 17.01
C PHE A 396 1.39 -10.60 17.36
N ILE A 397 1.52 -9.41 17.94
CA ILE A 397 0.40 -8.64 18.46
C ILE A 397 -0.39 -7.95 17.32
N ASN A 398 -1.72 -8.06 17.36
CA ASN A 398 -2.58 -7.33 16.41
C ASN A 398 -2.91 -5.94 16.95
N ALA A 399 -2.07 -4.94 16.67
CA ALA A 399 -2.30 -3.55 17.04
C ALA A 399 -1.78 -2.59 15.95
N GLY A 400 -2.50 -1.50 15.70
CA GLY A 400 -2.07 -0.45 14.76
C GLY A 400 -0.96 0.43 15.33
N ARG A 401 -0.85 0.50 16.67
CA ARG A 401 0.21 1.21 17.37
C ARG A 401 0.84 0.30 18.42
N ILE A 402 2.14 0.10 18.31
CA ILE A 402 2.95 -0.69 19.24
C ILE A 402 3.92 0.29 19.90
N ILE A 403 3.71 0.54 21.19
CA ILE A 403 4.45 1.55 21.94
C ILE A 403 5.56 0.86 22.74
N VAL A 404 6.80 1.23 22.47
CA VAL A 404 7.99 0.65 23.11
C VAL A 404 8.54 1.65 24.12
N ASN A 405 8.76 1.21 25.37
CA ASN A 405 9.40 1.98 26.45
C ASN A 405 8.84 3.41 26.60
N SER A 406 7.52 3.56 26.57
CA SER A 406 6.85 4.86 26.68
C SER A 406 5.42 4.73 27.21
N PRO A 407 4.87 5.79 27.83
CA PRO A 407 3.47 5.87 28.25
C PRO A 407 2.51 5.55 27.08
N THR A 408 1.66 4.52 27.16
CA THR A 408 0.91 4.08 25.96
C THR A 408 -0.20 5.05 25.54
N SER A 409 -0.87 5.71 26.48
CA SER A 409 -1.88 6.75 26.17
C SER A 409 -1.29 7.90 25.37
N ILE A 410 -0.20 8.49 25.87
CA ILE A 410 0.46 9.67 25.29
C ILE A 410 1.27 9.27 24.05
N GLY A 411 1.95 8.12 24.09
CA GLY A 411 2.61 7.53 22.93
C GLY A 411 1.63 7.22 21.80
N GLY A 412 0.42 6.75 22.14
CA GLY A 412 -0.65 6.48 21.18
C GLY A 412 -1.19 7.75 20.50
N LEU A 413 -1.30 8.86 21.23
CA LEU A 413 -1.68 10.18 20.66
C LEU A 413 -0.75 10.57 19.51
N GLY A 414 0.55 10.30 19.64
CA GLY A 414 1.57 10.55 18.61
C GLY A 414 2.16 11.96 18.63
N GLY A 415 3.45 12.07 18.31
CA GLY A 415 4.18 13.35 18.20
C GLY A 415 4.87 13.84 19.47
N ILE A 416 4.59 13.24 20.63
CA ILE A 416 5.21 13.63 21.92
C ILE A 416 6.43 12.74 22.23
N TYR A 417 6.21 11.42 22.34
CA TYR A 417 7.27 10.43 22.61
C TYR A 417 7.79 9.75 21.36
N ASN A 418 7.11 9.91 20.23
CA ASN A 418 7.42 9.22 18.97
C ASN A 418 7.00 10.05 17.77
N ASN A 419 7.29 9.54 16.58
CA ASN A 419 6.99 10.20 15.29
C ASN A 419 5.66 9.76 14.67
N LEU A 420 4.75 9.16 15.44
CA LEU A 420 3.39 8.90 14.95
C LEU A 420 2.67 10.23 14.69
N ASN A 421 1.74 10.23 13.73
CA ASN A 421 0.88 11.38 13.51
C ASN A 421 0.04 11.65 14.78
N THR A 422 -0.04 12.90 15.20
CA THR A 422 -0.90 13.33 16.30
C THR A 422 -2.36 13.10 15.92
N THR A 423 -3.10 12.39 16.76
CA THR A 423 -4.54 12.13 16.55
C THR A 423 -5.32 12.02 17.84
N LEU A 424 -6.62 12.24 17.73
CA LEU A 424 -7.63 11.85 18.72
C LEU A 424 -8.67 10.91 18.09
N SER A 425 -8.33 10.26 16.98
CA SER A 425 -9.14 9.25 16.31
C SER A 425 -8.26 8.12 15.80
N PHE A 426 -8.35 7.01 16.51
CA PHE A 426 -7.44 5.89 16.36
C PHE A 426 -8.04 4.79 15.47
N GLY A 427 -7.55 4.65 14.25
CA GLY A 427 -7.99 3.57 13.37
C GLY A 427 -7.53 2.21 13.91
N CYS A 428 -8.44 1.22 13.94
CA CYS A 428 -8.12 -0.13 14.44
C CYS A 428 -7.95 -1.19 13.34
N GLY A 429 -7.85 -0.77 12.07
CA GLY A 429 -7.68 -1.67 10.93
C GLY A 429 -8.79 -2.72 10.79
N THR A 430 -8.55 -3.72 9.95
CA THR A 430 -9.52 -4.77 9.66
C THR A 430 -9.85 -5.61 10.88
N GLY A 431 -8.89 -5.80 11.81
CA GLY A 431 -9.10 -6.49 13.09
C GLY A 431 -10.14 -5.82 13.98
N GLY A 432 -10.20 -4.48 13.98
CA GLY A 432 -11.22 -3.69 14.67
C GLY A 432 -12.43 -3.32 13.81
N GLY A 433 -12.56 -3.87 12.60
CA GLY A 433 -13.66 -3.53 11.68
C GLY A 433 -13.58 -2.10 11.12
N ASN A 434 -12.37 -1.55 10.97
CA ASN A 434 -12.11 -0.21 10.45
C ASN A 434 -11.26 -0.28 9.15
N ILE A 435 -11.31 0.79 8.36
CA ILE A 435 -10.65 0.85 7.06
C ILE A 435 -9.13 1.10 7.13
N THR A 436 -8.63 1.58 8.27
CA THR A 436 -7.21 1.93 8.45
C THR A 436 -6.76 1.67 9.89
N THR A 437 -5.46 1.37 10.07
CA THR A 437 -4.74 1.34 11.36
C THR A 437 -4.06 2.67 11.69
N ASP A 438 -4.20 3.67 10.82
CA ASP A 438 -3.56 4.96 11.01
C ASP A 438 -4.02 5.65 12.28
N ASN A 439 -3.10 6.41 12.88
CA ASN A 439 -3.50 7.63 13.56
C ASN A 439 -4.12 8.56 12.52
N VAL A 440 -5.46 8.58 12.47
CA VAL A 440 -6.21 9.25 11.40
C VAL A 440 -5.87 10.73 11.43
N GLY A 441 -5.57 11.31 10.27
CA GLY A 441 -5.17 12.71 10.14
C GLY A 441 -5.46 13.26 8.75
N ILE A 442 -4.78 14.35 8.37
CA ILE A 442 -5.05 15.06 7.10
C ILE A 442 -4.93 14.19 5.85
N LYS A 443 -4.06 13.17 5.86
CA LYS A 443 -3.88 12.26 4.72
C LYS A 443 -5.14 11.45 4.42
N ASN A 444 -5.94 11.17 5.44
CA ASN A 444 -7.16 10.37 5.36
C ASN A 444 -8.38 11.21 4.95
N LEU A 445 -8.23 12.55 4.90
CA LEU A 445 -9.28 13.51 4.54
C LEU A 445 -9.08 14.10 3.14
N LEU A 446 -8.26 13.44 2.31
CA LEU A 446 -7.98 13.81 0.92
C LEU A 446 -8.13 12.61 -0.01
N ASN A 447 -8.69 12.86 -1.18
CA ASN A 447 -8.54 12.04 -2.37
C ASN A 447 -7.28 12.47 -3.15
N TYR A 448 -6.67 11.52 -3.84
CA TYR A 448 -5.45 11.74 -4.63
C TYR A 448 -5.72 11.48 -6.11
N LYS A 449 -5.76 12.55 -6.91
CA LYS A 449 -5.88 12.45 -8.37
C LYS A 449 -4.51 12.29 -9.00
N ARG A 450 -4.30 11.20 -9.74
CA ARG A 450 -3.04 10.95 -10.46
C ARG A 450 -3.19 11.32 -11.92
N VAL A 451 -2.23 12.09 -12.44
CA VAL A 451 -2.24 12.61 -13.82
C VAL A 451 -1.00 12.08 -14.55
N PRO A 452 -1.04 10.84 -15.09
CA PRO A 452 0.05 10.31 -15.88
C PRO A 452 0.07 10.98 -17.27
N ARG A 453 1.25 11.36 -17.74
CA ARG A 453 1.46 11.87 -19.10
C ARG A 453 2.10 10.79 -19.97
N ARG A 454 1.91 10.89 -21.29
CA ARG A 454 2.50 9.95 -22.25
C ARG A 454 4.01 9.89 -22.05
N LYS A 455 4.55 8.69 -21.87
CA LYS A 455 6.00 8.43 -21.82
C LYS A 455 6.50 8.20 -23.25
N HIS A 456 7.53 8.93 -23.66
CA HIS A 456 8.34 8.58 -24.81
C HIS A 456 9.41 7.62 -24.32
N PHE A 457 9.39 6.40 -24.82
CA PHE A 457 10.34 5.38 -24.40
C PHE A 457 11.62 5.49 -25.21
N THR A 458 12.76 5.19 -24.59
CA THR A 458 14.00 4.99 -25.32
C THR A 458 13.85 3.76 -26.21
N LEU A 459 14.08 3.93 -27.51
CA LEU A 459 14.06 2.86 -28.50
C LEU A 459 15.50 2.58 -28.95
N SER A 460 15.84 1.31 -29.15
CA SER A 460 17.11 0.87 -29.71
C SER A 460 16.87 0.16 -31.02
N PHE A 461 17.63 0.53 -32.05
CA PHE A 461 17.67 -0.19 -33.33
C PHE A 461 18.94 -1.05 -33.38
N GLN A 462 18.78 -2.36 -33.54
CA GLN A 462 19.89 -3.31 -33.67
C GLN A 462 19.66 -4.26 -34.84
N THR A 463 20.75 -4.62 -35.53
CA THR A 463 20.75 -5.58 -36.65
C THR A 463 22.06 -6.37 -36.68
N THR A 464 22.18 -7.33 -37.60
CA THR A 464 23.40 -8.13 -37.79
C THR A 464 24.61 -7.23 -38.04
N LYS A 465 25.70 -7.48 -37.30
CA LYS A 465 26.88 -6.60 -37.27
C LYS A 465 27.59 -6.46 -38.61
N ASN A 466 27.64 -7.53 -39.40
CA ASN A 466 28.30 -7.54 -40.70
C ASN A 466 27.36 -8.11 -41.76
N ILE A 467 27.07 -7.31 -42.79
CA ILE A 467 26.20 -7.70 -43.90
C ILE A 467 27.02 -7.59 -45.19
N TYR A 468 27.22 -8.70 -45.87
CA TYR A 468 27.90 -8.78 -47.17
C TYR A 468 26.85 -8.95 -48.26
N ILE A 469 26.77 -8.00 -49.20
CA ILE A 469 25.69 -7.90 -50.19
C ILE A 469 26.31 -7.74 -51.58
N ASN A 470 25.67 -8.36 -52.58
CA ASN A 470 25.91 -8.34 -54.04
C ASN A 470 26.13 -9.76 -54.60
N PRO A 471 25.92 -9.99 -55.91
CA PRO A 471 26.25 -11.26 -56.55
C PRO A 471 27.70 -11.68 -56.27
N GLY A 472 27.91 -12.90 -55.79
CA GLY A 472 29.23 -13.44 -55.45
C GLY A 472 29.67 -13.20 -54.01
N SER A 473 28.84 -12.56 -53.17
CA SER A 473 29.15 -12.34 -51.75
C SER A 473 29.41 -13.62 -50.95
N ILE A 474 28.92 -14.77 -51.43
CA ILE A 474 29.22 -16.09 -50.84
C ILE A 474 30.73 -16.41 -50.79
N ASP A 475 31.55 -15.79 -51.65
CA ASP A 475 33.01 -15.93 -51.61
C ASP A 475 33.64 -15.42 -50.31
N HIS A 476 32.92 -14.57 -49.55
CA HIS A 476 33.38 -14.10 -48.24
C HIS A 476 33.59 -15.24 -47.24
N LEU A 477 32.92 -16.39 -47.41
CA LEU A 477 33.13 -17.60 -46.60
C LEU A 477 34.61 -18.00 -46.50
N ARG A 478 35.43 -17.70 -47.52
CA ARG A 478 36.86 -18.00 -47.54
C ARG A 478 37.66 -17.26 -46.48
N ASN A 479 37.15 -16.11 -46.04
CA ASN A 479 37.81 -15.21 -45.08
C ASN A 479 37.26 -15.38 -43.65
N ILE A 480 36.32 -16.31 -43.45
CA ILE A 480 35.70 -16.54 -42.15
C ILE A 480 36.65 -17.33 -41.25
N LYS A 481 36.77 -16.88 -40.00
CA LYS A 481 37.56 -17.56 -38.97
C LYS A 481 36.73 -18.66 -38.34
N THR A 482 36.86 -19.88 -38.85
CA THR A 482 36.16 -21.08 -38.36
C THR A 482 37.11 -22.28 -38.41
N LYS A 483 37.10 -23.13 -37.38
CA LYS A 483 37.79 -24.43 -37.43
C LYS A 483 36.79 -25.58 -37.59
N ARG A 484 35.56 -25.40 -37.12
CA ARG A 484 34.51 -26.44 -37.11
C ARG A 484 33.17 -25.80 -37.46
N ALA A 485 32.76 -25.96 -38.71
CA ALA A 485 31.48 -25.45 -39.20
C ALA A 485 30.40 -26.52 -39.16
N PHE A 486 29.20 -26.14 -38.68
CA PHE A 486 27.99 -26.95 -38.77
C PHE A 486 27.02 -26.28 -39.75
N VAL A 487 26.84 -26.87 -40.93
CA VAL A 487 25.97 -26.31 -41.98
C VAL A 487 24.56 -26.84 -41.81
N VAL A 488 23.62 -25.94 -41.56
CA VAL A 488 22.19 -26.21 -41.46
C VAL A 488 21.53 -25.81 -42.78
N THR A 489 20.86 -26.74 -43.44
CA THR A 489 20.19 -26.51 -44.72
C THR A 489 18.91 -27.33 -44.84
N SER A 490 18.07 -27.00 -45.83
CA SER A 490 16.98 -27.88 -46.25
C SER A 490 17.44 -28.86 -47.32
N ARG A 491 16.72 -29.98 -47.48
CA ARG A 491 16.91 -30.93 -48.60
C ARG A 491 16.78 -30.25 -49.96
N SER A 492 15.90 -29.26 -50.08
CA SER A 492 15.67 -28.52 -51.33
C SER A 492 16.89 -27.68 -51.74
N ALA A 493 17.50 -26.97 -50.81
CA ALA A 493 18.68 -26.13 -51.06
C ALA A 493 19.92 -27.00 -51.35
N ALA A 494 20.05 -28.15 -50.69
CA ALA A 494 21.09 -29.13 -51.01
C ALA A 494 20.96 -29.67 -52.44
N ARG A 495 19.75 -30.01 -52.89
CA ARG A 495 19.49 -30.50 -54.27
C ARG A 495 19.76 -29.47 -55.37
N ARG A 496 19.68 -28.16 -55.05
CA ARG A 496 19.97 -27.06 -56.00
C ARG A 496 21.46 -26.74 -56.12
N GLY A 497 22.34 -27.51 -55.47
CA GLY A 497 23.79 -27.30 -55.53
C GLY A 497 24.32 -26.15 -54.67
N HIS A 498 23.46 -25.45 -53.92
CA HIS A 498 23.88 -24.35 -53.06
C HIS A 498 24.79 -24.83 -51.91
N LEU A 499 24.56 -26.03 -51.41
CA LEU A 499 25.41 -26.65 -50.38
C LEU A 499 26.85 -26.80 -50.87
N SER A 500 27.04 -27.28 -52.11
CA SER A 500 28.38 -27.40 -52.71
C SER A 500 29.08 -26.05 -52.79
N LEU A 501 28.36 -24.98 -53.13
CA LEU A 501 28.93 -23.63 -53.18
C LEU A 501 29.48 -23.17 -51.83
N VAL A 502 28.78 -23.46 -50.73
CA VAL A 502 29.24 -23.18 -49.37
C VAL A 502 30.47 -24.01 -49.04
N LEU A 503 30.42 -25.33 -49.26
CA LEU A 503 31.51 -26.25 -48.91
C LEU A 503 32.82 -25.92 -49.64
N GLU A 504 32.75 -25.55 -50.92
CA GLU A 504 33.93 -25.16 -51.73
C GLU A 504 34.59 -23.84 -51.30
N ARG A 505 33.87 -23.03 -50.52
CA ARG A 505 34.30 -21.67 -50.13
C ARG A 505 34.66 -21.58 -48.66
N LEU A 506 34.56 -22.67 -47.91
CA LEU A 506 35.07 -22.71 -46.54
C LEU A 506 36.60 -22.86 -46.53
N PRO A 507 37.28 -22.40 -45.46
CA PRO A 507 38.70 -22.62 -45.28
C PRO A 507 39.07 -24.11 -45.40
N SER A 508 40.18 -24.43 -46.07
CA SER A 508 40.57 -25.82 -46.36
C SER A 508 40.87 -26.66 -45.11
N ASP A 509 41.18 -26.01 -43.99
CA ASP A 509 41.43 -26.61 -42.68
C ASP A 509 40.18 -26.70 -41.79
N CYS A 510 39.02 -26.24 -42.28
CA CYS A 510 37.77 -26.30 -41.55
C CYS A 510 37.15 -27.70 -41.65
N ARG A 511 36.89 -28.33 -40.50
CA ARG A 511 36.03 -29.52 -40.45
C ARG A 511 34.58 -29.10 -40.62
N VAL A 512 33.83 -29.81 -41.47
CA VAL A 512 32.44 -29.46 -41.77
C VAL A 512 31.54 -30.67 -41.53
N ASP A 513 30.51 -30.47 -40.72
CA ASP A 513 29.40 -31.39 -40.53
C ASP A 513 28.11 -30.74 -41.09
N VAL A 514 27.22 -31.53 -41.70
CA VAL A 514 26.04 -31.01 -42.41
C VAL A 514 24.77 -31.63 -41.84
N PHE A 515 23.78 -30.78 -41.54
CA PHE A 515 22.41 -31.18 -41.20
C PHE A 515 21.45 -30.63 -42.26
N SER A 516 20.88 -31.52 -43.07
CA SER A 516 20.04 -31.15 -44.23
C SER A 516 18.55 -31.45 -44.04
N GLU A 517 18.11 -31.73 -42.81
CA GLU A 517 16.75 -32.23 -42.51
C GLU A 517 15.80 -31.16 -41.95
N VAL A 518 16.07 -29.88 -42.25
CA VAL A 518 15.14 -28.80 -41.90
C VAL A 518 14.04 -28.68 -42.95
N ASP A 519 12.80 -28.94 -42.53
CA ASP A 519 11.58 -28.81 -43.34
C ASP A 519 10.98 -27.40 -43.26
N SER A 520 9.92 -27.15 -44.05
CA SER A 520 9.11 -25.93 -43.94
C SER A 520 8.35 -25.95 -42.61
N GLU A 521 8.65 -24.98 -41.74
CA GLU A 521 8.20 -24.90 -40.33
C GLU A 521 8.95 -25.86 -39.38
N PRO A 522 10.14 -25.48 -38.86
CA PRO A 522 10.95 -26.36 -38.03
C PRO A 522 10.28 -26.65 -36.68
N GLU A 523 10.31 -27.92 -36.29
CA GLU A 523 9.85 -28.37 -34.98
C GLU A 523 10.98 -28.44 -33.97
N TRP A 524 10.63 -28.39 -32.67
CA TRP A 524 11.58 -28.65 -31.59
C TRP A 524 12.28 -30.01 -31.72
N SER A 525 11.59 -31.03 -32.24
CA SER A 525 12.14 -32.36 -32.47
C SER A 525 13.34 -32.34 -33.45
N THR A 526 13.22 -31.58 -34.54
CA THR A 526 14.29 -31.34 -35.52
C THR A 526 15.48 -30.62 -34.90
N ILE A 527 15.22 -29.63 -34.03
CA ILE A 527 16.28 -28.93 -33.29
C ILE A 527 17.04 -29.91 -32.40
N GLN A 528 16.33 -30.77 -31.66
CA GLN A 528 16.96 -31.75 -30.77
C GLN A 528 17.85 -32.76 -31.51
N GLN A 529 17.45 -33.19 -32.70
CA GLN A 529 18.26 -34.09 -33.53
C GLN A 529 19.56 -33.41 -33.99
N ALA A 530 19.49 -32.17 -34.45
CA ALA A 530 20.67 -31.41 -34.82
C ALA A 530 21.59 -31.17 -33.60
N LEU A 531 21.02 -30.86 -32.44
CA LEU A 531 21.79 -30.66 -31.20
C LEU A 531 22.58 -31.90 -30.78
N GLN A 532 22.06 -33.11 -31.00
CA GLN A 532 22.81 -34.36 -30.75
C GLN A 532 24.05 -34.49 -31.64
N LEU A 533 23.96 -34.07 -32.90
CA LEU A 533 25.11 -34.03 -33.82
C LEU A 533 26.07 -32.89 -33.47
N MET A 534 25.54 -31.72 -33.08
CA MET A 534 26.33 -30.59 -32.62
C MET A 534 27.11 -30.90 -31.34
N ALA A 535 26.56 -31.73 -30.45
CA ALA A 535 27.26 -32.18 -29.25
C ALA A 535 28.53 -33.00 -29.57
N GLN A 536 28.55 -33.71 -30.71
CA GLN A 536 29.70 -34.50 -31.17
C GLN A 536 30.68 -33.66 -32.00
N SER A 537 30.16 -32.81 -32.90
CA SER A 537 30.97 -31.97 -33.80
C SER A 537 31.58 -30.76 -33.08
N GLN A 538 30.94 -30.27 -32.01
CA GLN A 538 31.35 -29.13 -31.20
C GLN A 538 31.71 -27.90 -32.08
N PRO A 539 30.80 -27.45 -32.96
CA PRO A 539 31.12 -26.40 -33.92
C PRO A 539 31.45 -25.07 -33.23
N ASP A 540 32.40 -24.31 -33.80
CA ASP A 540 32.61 -22.90 -33.42
C ASP A 540 31.80 -21.95 -34.31
N THR A 541 31.24 -22.47 -35.41
CA THR A 541 30.44 -21.71 -36.39
C THR A 541 29.25 -22.52 -36.88
N VAL A 542 28.05 -21.94 -36.84
CA VAL A 542 26.84 -22.45 -37.48
C VAL A 542 26.59 -21.65 -38.74
N ILE A 543 26.42 -22.34 -39.88
CA ILE A 543 26.12 -21.73 -41.18
C ILE A 543 24.71 -22.12 -41.56
N ALA A 544 23.80 -21.17 -41.60
CA ALA A 544 22.42 -21.36 -42.00
C ALA A 544 22.27 -21.04 -43.50
N LEU A 545 22.02 -22.04 -44.33
CA LEU A 545 21.85 -21.91 -45.77
C LEU A 545 20.43 -22.31 -46.18
N GLY A 546 19.57 -21.34 -46.45
CA GLY A 546 18.20 -21.63 -46.86
C GLY A 546 17.24 -20.45 -46.71
N GLY A 547 15.94 -20.73 -46.75
CA GLY A 547 14.91 -19.74 -46.43
C GLY A 547 14.70 -19.56 -44.93
N GLY A 548 13.73 -18.73 -44.53
CA GLY A 548 13.51 -18.34 -43.13
C GLY A 548 13.41 -19.50 -42.13
N SER A 549 12.75 -20.61 -42.50
CA SER A 549 12.69 -21.82 -41.66
C SER A 549 14.07 -22.38 -41.29
N VAL A 550 15.03 -22.35 -42.21
CA VAL A 550 16.41 -22.82 -41.95
C VAL A 550 17.16 -21.83 -41.08
N LEU A 551 16.98 -20.54 -41.33
CA LEU A 551 17.63 -19.48 -40.56
C LEU A 551 17.14 -19.49 -39.10
N ASP A 552 15.83 -19.57 -38.89
CA ASP A 552 15.22 -19.64 -37.55
C ASP A 552 15.65 -20.90 -36.80
N ALA A 553 15.63 -22.05 -37.46
CA ALA A 553 16.10 -23.30 -36.87
C ALA A 553 17.56 -23.21 -36.43
N ALA A 554 18.43 -22.64 -37.27
CA ALA A 554 19.85 -22.48 -36.96
C ALA A 554 20.10 -21.50 -35.79
N LYS A 555 19.31 -20.43 -35.66
CA LYS A 555 19.37 -19.52 -34.49
C LYS A 555 19.10 -20.27 -33.18
N VAL A 556 18.05 -21.09 -33.18
CA VAL A 556 17.69 -21.90 -32.01
C VAL A 556 18.73 -22.98 -31.75
N MET A 557 19.18 -23.72 -32.77
CA MET A 557 20.23 -24.73 -32.64
C MET A 557 21.50 -24.14 -32.03
N ARG A 558 21.93 -22.96 -32.50
CA ARG A 558 23.07 -22.24 -31.92
C ARG A 558 22.84 -21.90 -30.45
N LEU A 559 21.69 -21.32 -30.11
CA LEU A 559 21.41 -20.90 -28.74
C LEU A 559 21.48 -22.08 -27.77
N PHE A 560 20.82 -23.20 -28.10
CA PHE A 560 20.79 -24.38 -27.25
C PHE A 560 22.08 -25.21 -27.32
N HIS A 561 22.92 -25.02 -28.34
CA HIS A 561 24.27 -25.56 -28.36
C HIS A 561 25.17 -24.85 -27.32
N ASP A 562 25.11 -23.52 -27.28
CA ASP A 562 25.87 -22.72 -26.31
C ASP A 562 25.31 -22.85 -24.87
N TYR A 563 24.01 -23.14 -24.74
CA TYR A 563 23.30 -23.29 -23.46
C TYR A 563 22.49 -24.60 -23.39
N PRO A 564 23.14 -25.76 -23.18
CA PRO A 564 22.47 -27.07 -23.17
C PRO A 564 21.43 -27.25 -22.05
N ASP A 565 21.58 -26.53 -20.94
CA ASP A 565 20.67 -26.62 -19.77
C ASP A 565 19.41 -25.75 -19.93
N LEU A 566 19.37 -24.88 -20.95
CA LEU A 566 18.22 -24.01 -21.23
C LEU A 566 17.01 -24.86 -21.65
N LYS A 567 15.82 -24.51 -21.17
CA LYS A 567 14.58 -25.19 -21.57
C LYS A 567 13.73 -24.27 -22.43
N LEU A 568 13.19 -24.81 -23.53
CA LEU A 568 12.33 -24.06 -24.44
C LEU A 568 11.12 -23.45 -23.71
N GLN A 569 10.53 -24.15 -22.74
CA GLN A 569 9.37 -23.65 -22.00
C GLN A 569 9.70 -22.45 -21.10
N GLU A 570 10.98 -22.19 -20.81
CA GLU A 570 11.43 -21.08 -19.98
C GLU A 570 11.63 -19.78 -20.80
N ILE A 571 11.59 -19.86 -22.13
CA ILE A 571 11.84 -18.71 -23.03
C ILE A 571 10.79 -18.50 -24.12
N ALA A 572 9.99 -19.53 -24.46
CA ALA A 572 8.99 -19.48 -25.52
C ALA A 572 7.64 -18.95 -25.02
N PHE A 573 7.59 -17.69 -24.60
CA PHE A 573 6.37 -17.00 -24.18
C PHE A 573 5.91 -15.95 -25.20
N ASN A 574 4.60 -15.88 -25.44
CA ASN A 574 4.03 -14.75 -26.16
C ASN A 574 4.06 -13.50 -25.27
N PHE A 575 4.35 -12.35 -25.86
CA PHE A 575 4.35 -11.08 -25.15
C PHE A 575 3.63 -10.01 -25.96
N LEU A 576 3.06 -9.03 -25.25
CA LEU A 576 2.46 -7.84 -25.86
C LEU A 576 3.49 -6.73 -26.06
N ASP A 577 4.49 -6.67 -25.18
CA ASP A 577 5.55 -5.65 -25.17
C ASP A 577 6.91 -6.32 -24.94
N PHE A 578 7.82 -6.16 -25.89
CA PHE A 578 9.16 -6.76 -25.86
C PHE A 578 10.04 -6.22 -24.73
N ARG A 579 9.64 -5.17 -24.02
CA ARG A 579 10.37 -4.58 -22.88
C ARG A 579 9.97 -5.16 -21.54
N HIS A 580 8.76 -5.70 -21.44
CA HIS A 580 8.22 -6.27 -20.21
C HIS A 580 8.16 -7.78 -20.31
N ARG A 581 9.32 -8.39 -20.56
CA ARG A 581 9.42 -9.84 -20.76
C ARG A 581 9.38 -10.56 -19.42
N MET A 582 8.63 -11.65 -19.40
CA MET A 582 8.65 -12.59 -18.28
C MET A 582 9.90 -13.48 -18.31
N ALA A 583 10.46 -13.74 -19.49
CA ALA A 583 11.60 -14.62 -19.67
C ALA A 583 12.87 -13.83 -20.00
N GLU A 584 13.98 -14.25 -19.37
CA GLU A 584 15.32 -13.74 -19.64
C GLU A 584 16.10 -14.73 -20.51
N PHE A 585 16.67 -14.24 -21.59
CA PHE A 585 17.60 -15.02 -22.41
C PHE A 585 19.02 -14.96 -21.81
N PRO A 586 19.83 -16.02 -21.98
CA PRO A 586 21.22 -16.01 -21.55
C PRO A 586 22.02 -14.85 -22.17
N LYS A 587 22.98 -14.27 -21.43
CA LYS A 587 23.77 -13.14 -21.93
C LYS A 587 24.99 -13.60 -22.73
N GLY A 588 25.00 -13.24 -24.02
CA GLY A 588 26.09 -13.54 -24.95
C GLY A 588 25.96 -14.91 -25.60
N VAL A 589 26.64 -15.11 -26.71
CA VAL A 589 26.68 -16.39 -27.45
C VAL A 589 28.09 -16.50 -28.05
N LYS A 590 28.73 -17.64 -27.82
CA LYS A 590 30.14 -17.90 -28.20
C LYS A 590 30.23 -18.37 -29.64
N THR A 591 29.32 -19.24 -30.05
CA THR A 591 29.29 -19.82 -31.39
C THR A 591 28.91 -18.74 -32.40
N GLN A 592 29.61 -18.67 -33.54
CA GLN A 592 29.30 -17.73 -34.61
C GLN A 592 28.08 -18.22 -35.40
N LEU A 593 27.17 -17.32 -35.79
CA LEU A 593 26.10 -17.62 -36.75
C LEU A 593 26.29 -16.84 -38.04
N ILE A 594 26.37 -17.56 -39.15
CA ILE A 594 26.37 -16.99 -40.50
C ILE A 594 25.05 -17.34 -41.17
N ALA A 595 24.26 -16.34 -41.50
CA ALA A 595 23.00 -16.51 -42.21
C ALA A 595 23.19 -16.23 -43.71
N ILE A 596 22.83 -17.19 -44.56
CA ILE A 596 22.90 -17.12 -46.01
C ILE A 596 21.49 -17.38 -46.56
N PRO A 597 20.66 -16.33 -46.71
CA PRO A 597 19.30 -16.48 -47.20
C PRO A 597 19.30 -16.95 -48.67
N THR A 598 18.43 -17.91 -48.98
CA THR A 598 18.13 -18.33 -50.36
C THR A 598 16.75 -17.87 -50.81
N THR A 599 16.10 -17.00 -50.03
CA THR A 599 14.77 -16.42 -50.26
C THR A 599 14.73 -15.00 -49.72
N SER A 600 13.94 -14.11 -50.31
CA SER A 600 13.94 -12.69 -49.94
C SER A 600 12.92 -12.27 -48.87
N GLY A 601 12.10 -13.21 -48.36
CA GLY A 601 10.90 -12.92 -47.55
C GLY A 601 11.13 -12.43 -46.12
N THR A 602 11.66 -13.32 -45.28
CA THR A 602 11.53 -13.23 -43.81
C THR A 602 12.44 -12.22 -43.10
N GLY A 603 13.52 -11.76 -43.75
CA GLY A 603 14.56 -10.95 -43.11
C GLY A 603 15.26 -11.60 -41.91
N SER A 604 15.11 -12.92 -41.70
CA SER A 604 15.66 -13.64 -40.54
C SER A 604 17.19 -13.54 -40.45
N GLU A 605 17.90 -13.30 -41.55
CA GLU A 605 19.34 -13.05 -41.58
C GLU A 605 19.78 -11.77 -40.84
N VAL A 606 18.87 -10.83 -40.59
CA VAL A 606 19.17 -9.51 -40.01
C VAL A 606 18.35 -9.14 -38.77
N THR A 607 17.50 -10.06 -38.29
CA THR A 607 16.58 -9.81 -37.17
C THR A 607 16.76 -10.80 -36.00
N PRO A 608 16.38 -10.42 -34.77
CA PRO A 608 16.47 -11.28 -33.58
C PRO A 608 15.34 -12.32 -33.45
N PHE A 609 14.52 -12.52 -34.48
CA PHE A 609 13.32 -13.37 -34.42
C PHE A 609 13.62 -14.79 -34.90
N ALA A 610 13.07 -15.78 -34.22
CA ALA A 610 13.05 -17.17 -34.66
C ALA A 610 11.69 -17.80 -34.34
N VAL A 611 11.09 -18.48 -35.32
CA VAL A 611 9.79 -19.14 -35.16
C VAL A 611 9.94 -20.65 -35.27
N LEU A 612 9.42 -21.36 -34.27
CA LEU A 612 9.29 -22.82 -34.26
C LEU A 612 7.81 -23.21 -34.27
N LYS A 613 7.51 -24.42 -34.73
CA LYS A 613 6.15 -24.99 -34.64
C LYS A 613 6.07 -26.01 -33.51
N ASP A 614 5.05 -25.88 -32.68
CA ASP A 614 4.68 -26.89 -31.69
C ASP A 614 3.45 -27.66 -32.16
N HIS A 615 3.65 -28.91 -32.59
CA HIS A 615 2.59 -29.77 -33.10
C HIS A 615 1.64 -30.28 -32.00
N LYS A 616 2.07 -30.32 -30.73
CA LYS A 616 1.18 -30.74 -29.63
C LYS A 616 0.12 -29.69 -29.34
N SER A 617 0.48 -28.42 -29.41
CA SER A 617 -0.43 -27.30 -29.20
C SER A 617 -0.98 -26.69 -30.50
N GLN A 618 -0.46 -27.09 -31.67
CA GLN A 618 -0.73 -26.48 -32.98
C GLN A 618 -0.44 -24.96 -32.99
N ARG A 619 0.57 -24.52 -32.23
CA ARG A 619 0.95 -23.11 -32.11
C ARG A 619 2.34 -22.84 -32.69
N LYS A 620 2.54 -21.61 -33.16
CA LYS A 620 3.87 -21.07 -33.47
C LYS A 620 4.49 -20.50 -32.20
N LEU A 621 5.70 -20.95 -31.86
CA LEU A 621 6.51 -20.46 -30.75
C LEU A 621 7.48 -19.43 -31.31
N SER A 622 7.33 -18.18 -30.89
CA SER A 622 8.23 -17.09 -31.31
C SER A 622 9.28 -16.84 -30.22
N LEU A 623 10.54 -16.93 -30.59
CA LEU A 623 11.69 -16.56 -29.78
C LEU A 623 12.25 -15.28 -30.36
N ILE A 624 12.40 -14.26 -29.53
CA ILE A 624 12.78 -12.93 -29.99
C ILE A 624 13.80 -12.42 -29.02
N ASP A 625 15.08 -12.36 -29.34
CA ASP A 625 16.10 -11.82 -28.44
C ASP A 625 17.38 -11.46 -29.20
N GLU A 626 18.11 -10.44 -28.75
CA GLU A 626 19.34 -9.98 -29.40
C GLU A 626 20.37 -11.12 -29.54
N THR A 627 20.36 -12.10 -28.64
CA THR A 627 21.21 -13.30 -28.71
C THR A 627 20.96 -14.16 -29.95
N LEU A 628 19.77 -14.10 -30.54
CA LEU A 628 19.40 -14.80 -31.76
C LEU A 628 19.89 -14.10 -33.03
N LEU A 629 20.40 -12.87 -32.94
CA LEU A 629 20.95 -12.17 -34.10
C LEU A 629 22.12 -12.96 -34.71
N PRO A 630 22.13 -13.13 -36.04
CA PRO A 630 23.31 -13.61 -36.75
C PRO A 630 24.52 -12.70 -36.50
N THR A 631 25.70 -13.30 -36.49
CA THR A 631 26.96 -12.54 -36.42
C THR A 631 27.31 -11.95 -37.79
N VAL A 632 26.98 -12.69 -38.85
CA VAL A 632 27.21 -12.32 -40.25
C VAL A 632 25.99 -12.69 -41.07
N ALA A 633 25.59 -11.81 -41.98
CA ALA A 633 24.63 -12.09 -43.04
C ALA A 633 25.34 -12.00 -44.40
N ILE A 634 25.18 -13.01 -45.25
CA ILE A 634 25.73 -13.03 -46.62
C ILE A 634 24.58 -13.11 -47.60
N ILE A 635 24.25 -11.98 -48.21
CA ILE A 635 23.12 -11.79 -49.12
C ILE A 635 23.64 -11.84 -50.56
N ASP A 636 23.70 -13.05 -51.12
CA ASP A 636 24.13 -13.28 -52.50
C ASP A 636 22.93 -13.46 -53.44
N ALA A 637 22.70 -12.47 -54.30
CA ALA A 637 21.59 -12.46 -55.25
C ALA A 637 21.60 -13.63 -56.25
N ASN A 638 22.72 -14.35 -56.44
CA ASN A 638 22.72 -15.53 -57.30
C ASN A 638 21.94 -16.71 -56.70
N LEU A 639 21.79 -16.76 -55.37
CA LEU A 639 21.10 -17.85 -54.67
C LEU A 639 19.56 -17.77 -54.77
N THR A 640 19.02 -16.63 -55.22
CA THR A 640 17.58 -16.42 -55.40
C THR A 640 17.13 -16.53 -56.87
N LYS A 641 18.05 -16.46 -57.84
CA LYS A 641 17.73 -16.51 -59.29
C LYS A 641 17.05 -17.79 -59.76
N THR A 642 17.25 -18.89 -59.04
CA THR A 642 16.71 -20.22 -59.38
C THR A 642 15.41 -20.54 -58.64
N LEU A 643 14.83 -19.57 -57.91
CA LEU A 643 13.57 -19.73 -57.22
C LEU A 643 12.39 -19.86 -58.20
N PRO A 644 11.47 -20.82 -57.98
CA PRO A 644 10.21 -20.88 -58.73
C PRO A 644 9.39 -19.60 -58.61
N ARG A 645 8.64 -19.23 -59.65
CA ARG A 645 7.80 -18.03 -59.69
C ARG A 645 6.92 -17.89 -58.44
N ASP A 646 6.23 -18.95 -58.06
CA ASP A 646 5.28 -18.92 -56.94
C ASP A 646 5.99 -18.58 -55.61
N ILE A 647 7.16 -19.17 -55.36
CA ILE A 647 7.95 -18.88 -54.15
C ILE A 647 8.49 -17.44 -54.18
N THR A 648 8.90 -16.94 -55.35
CA THR A 648 9.34 -15.56 -55.52
C THR A 648 8.22 -14.57 -55.20
N VAL A 649 6.99 -14.85 -55.65
CA VAL A 649 5.82 -14.01 -55.36
C VAL A 649 5.45 -14.08 -53.87
N ASP A 650 5.35 -15.28 -53.29
CA ASP A 650 5.01 -15.47 -51.88
C ASP A 650 5.97 -14.71 -50.96
N THR A 651 7.28 -14.83 -51.23
CA THR A 651 8.29 -14.14 -50.43
C THR A 651 8.32 -12.63 -50.63
N ALA A 652 7.93 -12.12 -51.81
CA ALA A 652 7.79 -10.68 -52.01
C ALA A 652 6.61 -10.09 -51.21
N PHE A 653 5.47 -10.79 -51.14
CA PHE A 653 4.33 -10.38 -50.30
C PHE A 653 4.65 -10.47 -48.80
N ASP A 654 5.41 -11.47 -48.38
CA ASP A 654 5.92 -11.61 -47.01
C ASP A 654 6.78 -10.40 -46.61
N SER A 655 7.77 -10.03 -47.43
CA SER A 655 8.59 -8.85 -47.20
C SER A 655 7.80 -7.54 -47.19
N LEU A 656 6.82 -7.39 -48.10
CA LEU A 656 5.96 -6.21 -48.15
C LEU A 656 5.12 -6.08 -46.88
N THR A 657 4.61 -7.21 -46.38
CA THR A 657 3.85 -7.25 -45.12
C THR A 657 4.73 -6.76 -43.96
N HIS A 658 5.95 -7.27 -43.84
CA HIS A 658 6.88 -6.82 -42.80
C HIS A 658 7.24 -5.34 -42.92
N ALA A 659 7.42 -4.81 -44.14
CA ALA A 659 7.67 -3.38 -44.33
C ALA A 659 6.46 -2.53 -43.87
N LEU A 660 5.23 -2.98 -44.15
CA LEU A 660 4.01 -2.29 -43.70
C LEU A 660 3.86 -2.35 -42.17
N GLU A 661 4.09 -3.51 -41.58
CA GLU A 661 4.08 -3.71 -40.12
C GLU A 661 5.07 -2.82 -39.39
N ALA A 662 6.27 -2.63 -39.97
CA ALA A 662 7.29 -1.74 -39.43
C ALA A 662 6.80 -0.27 -39.36
N LEU A 663 6.13 0.22 -40.41
CA LEU A 663 5.60 1.61 -40.46
C LEU A 663 4.44 1.85 -39.50
N VAL A 664 3.57 0.86 -39.30
CA VAL A 664 2.41 1.00 -38.40
C VAL A 664 2.71 0.59 -36.95
N SER A 665 3.96 0.25 -36.66
CA SER A 665 4.39 -0.18 -35.34
C SER A 665 4.28 0.95 -34.32
N THR A 666 3.86 0.62 -33.10
CA THR A 666 3.86 1.57 -31.96
C THR A 666 5.26 1.98 -31.51
N VAL A 667 6.29 1.33 -32.07
CA VAL A 667 7.72 1.62 -31.86
C VAL A 667 8.46 1.93 -33.16
N ALA A 668 7.75 2.40 -34.20
CA ALA A 668 8.35 2.92 -35.41
C ALA A 668 9.32 4.09 -35.12
N THR A 669 10.37 4.20 -35.92
CA THR A 669 11.43 5.21 -35.81
C THR A 669 11.84 5.69 -37.20
N ASP A 670 12.46 6.86 -37.30
CA ASP A 670 13.00 7.36 -38.57
C ASP A 670 13.98 6.36 -39.24
N TYR A 671 14.71 5.55 -38.45
CA TYR A 671 15.58 4.49 -38.96
C TYR A 671 14.80 3.33 -39.61
N THR A 672 13.76 2.84 -38.93
CA THR A 672 12.95 1.73 -39.45
C THR A 672 12.09 2.17 -40.62
N ASP A 673 11.59 3.40 -40.61
CA ASP A 673 10.73 3.94 -41.65
C ASP A 673 11.50 4.10 -42.96
N GLY A 674 12.75 4.59 -42.90
CA GLY A 674 13.61 4.67 -44.07
C GLY A 674 13.85 3.31 -44.73
N LEU A 675 14.09 2.26 -43.93
CA LEU A 675 14.26 0.89 -44.44
C LEU A 675 12.97 0.32 -45.01
N ALA A 676 11.84 0.57 -44.35
CA ALA A 676 10.54 0.08 -44.79
C ALA A 676 10.12 0.70 -46.13
N PHE A 677 10.24 2.02 -46.29
CA PHE A 677 9.91 2.69 -47.55
C PHE A 677 10.80 2.22 -48.71
N GLU A 678 12.11 2.06 -48.49
CA GLU A 678 13.02 1.59 -49.53
C GLU A 678 12.75 0.13 -49.90
N SER A 679 12.45 -0.72 -48.91
CA SER A 679 12.04 -2.11 -49.14
C SER A 679 10.78 -2.19 -50.01
N MET A 680 9.74 -1.40 -49.70
CA MET A 680 8.52 -1.34 -50.50
C MET A 680 8.81 -0.95 -51.95
N ARG A 681 9.61 0.11 -52.16
CA ARG A 681 9.99 0.58 -53.50
C ARG A 681 10.68 -0.53 -54.30
N LEU A 682 11.69 -1.16 -53.71
CA LEU A 682 12.45 -2.25 -54.35
C LEU A 682 11.57 -3.47 -54.68
N ILE A 683 10.64 -3.83 -53.81
CA ILE A 683 9.71 -4.95 -54.05
C ILE A 683 8.83 -4.68 -55.27
N PHE A 684 8.23 -3.49 -55.35
CA PHE A 684 7.37 -3.13 -56.50
C PHE A 684 8.15 -3.04 -57.82
N GLU A 685 9.42 -2.63 -57.79
CA GLU A 685 10.29 -2.61 -58.98
C GLU A 685 10.75 -4.02 -59.42
N ALA A 686 10.90 -4.95 -58.48
CA ALA A 686 11.46 -6.28 -58.73
C ALA A 686 10.41 -7.38 -58.94
N LEU A 687 9.13 -7.12 -58.63
CA LEU A 687 8.04 -8.08 -58.83
C LEU A 687 7.89 -8.38 -60.33
N PRO A 688 7.90 -9.66 -60.74
CA PRO A 688 7.67 -10.03 -62.14
C PRO A 688 6.22 -9.67 -62.56
N GLU A 689 6.06 -9.21 -63.80
CA GLU A 689 4.75 -8.88 -64.39
C GLU A 689 3.71 -10.02 -64.33
#